data_AF-A0A099LXD4-F1
#
_entry.id   AF-A0A099LXD4-F1
#
_cell.length_a   1.000
_cell.length_b   1.000
_cell.length_c   1.000
_cell.angle_alpha   90.00
_cell.angle_beta   90.00
_cell.angle_gamma   90.00
#
_symmetry.space_group_name_H-M   'P 1'
#
loop_
_entity.id
_entity.type
_entity.pdbx_description
1 polymer ?
#
loop_
_entity_poly.entity_id
_entity_poly.type
_entity_poly.pdbx_seq_one_letter_code
_entity_poly.pdbx_strand_id
1 'polypeptide(L)'
;MNKLQKLFKPTSIAVIGASQRNLSAGNIVMKNLLQSGFEGAIMPVTPKYRSVAGVLAYSSVASLPFAADVAILCTRSERNVEIFKQLAEAGTEFVIVLASDTDYPHHEEASVADACLAIAREHQMRILGPNSLGLILPWQKFNASFSPSTAKPGKIAFVSQSAAVCTTVLDWANDKEIGFSAFVSVGNGLDIDFDELLDYFSTDSKTDAILLYLDSITDARRFMSAARAASRNRRILVLKGGRSPHGRRALNKPSADTLDIVYDSAIRRSGMLRVHNTHELFAAVETLTHSVPLRGERLAIITNGAGPALMAVDTLLERGGQLATLPEDINNLLSSILPTSWSRSNPIDVVGDADKLRYVKTINAILDSDCADALLIMHSPSAVSDSVETAEAIIAAIKAHPRHKRFNILTNWSGEQTAKPARLLFTKAGIPTYRTPESAVVAFMHLVEYRRNQKQLMETPTTAEPLHIADVNAAKEWVEQQLSEKPQVSLDTHQLGTLLKLFNFDVLPTWIAGDTSEAVHIAEQIGYPVAVKLRSPDIAHKSDVQGVMLNLRNSQEVASAADAILDRTKLSYPAARIHGLLVQGMAKLAGGEEIRVKVITDKVFGPVILLGQGGSEWSESRDASAALPPLNMSLARYLIVRAIKEGHIRLQKLPEPMDVLGLAKFLVRISQMVVELPQIKELDIHPVLANGEHFTILDADLTLEHHAGNGQERLAIRPFPAEFVETVTLKDGEVILLRPILPEDEPQHAGFISKVSKEDLYKRFFSDVGEFNHEALANLTQIDYDREMAFVAISFSEGEARIIGVSRALINPENTEAEFAILIRSDLKGKGLGNVLMTKIIDYCRAKGTQRMTGITMPTNRGMLMLAQKMGFALDVHFEDGTADMVLPLNP
;
A
#
# COMPACT_ATOMS: atom_id res chain seq x y z
N MET A 1 10.86 -21.86 6.34
CA MET A 1 12.28 -21.49 6.59
C MET A 1 12.63 -20.35 5.63
N ASN A 2 13.20 -19.23 6.10
CA ASN A 2 13.31 -18.00 5.29
C ASN A 2 14.41 -18.12 4.22
N LYS A 3 14.04 -18.01 2.92
CA LYS A 3 14.97 -18.17 1.79
C LYS A 3 16.17 -17.23 1.85
N LEU A 4 16.05 -16.03 2.43
CA LEU A 4 17.12 -15.03 2.47
C LEU A 4 18.06 -15.17 3.69
N GLN A 5 17.93 -16.23 4.48
CA GLN A 5 18.65 -16.37 5.75
C GLN A 5 20.18 -16.30 5.58
N LYS A 6 20.75 -16.96 4.56
CA LYS A 6 22.20 -16.92 4.31
C LYS A 6 22.70 -15.57 3.79
N LEU A 7 21.86 -14.79 3.11
CA LEU A 7 22.19 -13.42 2.71
C LEU A 7 22.29 -12.49 3.94
N PHE A 8 21.41 -12.67 4.92
CA PHE A 8 21.34 -11.83 6.12
C PHE A 8 22.14 -12.34 7.33
N LYS A 9 22.60 -13.58 7.29
CA LYS A 9 23.48 -14.18 8.29
C LYS A 9 24.60 -15.00 7.61
N PRO A 10 25.43 -14.37 6.76
CA PRO A 10 26.47 -15.08 6.04
C PRO A 10 27.58 -15.53 6.99
N THR A 11 28.14 -16.71 6.74
CA THR A 11 29.32 -17.24 7.45
C THR A 11 30.57 -17.25 6.58
N SER A 12 30.40 -17.10 5.26
CA SER A 12 31.49 -17.08 4.29
C SER A 12 31.18 -16.22 3.07
N ILE A 13 32.22 -15.56 2.54
CA ILE A 13 32.09 -14.59 1.45
C ILE A 13 33.21 -14.78 0.45
N ALA A 14 32.88 -14.81 -0.84
CA ALA A 14 33.84 -14.69 -1.93
C ALA A 14 33.79 -13.29 -2.55
N VAL A 15 34.93 -12.60 -2.67
CA VAL A 15 35.01 -11.28 -3.34
C VAL A 15 35.64 -11.46 -4.71
N ILE A 16 34.80 -11.55 -5.75
CA ILE A 16 35.25 -11.78 -7.13
C ILE A 16 35.68 -10.46 -7.76
N GLY A 17 36.92 -10.41 -8.25
CA GLY A 17 37.52 -9.14 -8.70
C GLY A 17 38.17 -8.36 -7.57
N ALA A 18 38.54 -9.02 -6.48
CA ALA A 18 39.34 -8.43 -5.40
C ALA A 18 40.65 -7.84 -5.96
N SER A 19 41.06 -6.68 -5.44
CA SER A 19 42.15 -5.91 -6.02
C SER A 19 42.89 -5.06 -5.00
N GLN A 20 44.20 -4.89 -5.21
CA GLN A 20 45.01 -3.91 -4.48
C GLN A 20 44.97 -2.51 -5.12
N ARG A 21 44.38 -2.37 -6.32
CA ARG A 21 44.28 -1.07 -6.99
C ARG A 21 43.42 -0.14 -6.15
N ASN A 22 44.01 0.98 -5.72
CA ASN A 22 43.32 1.95 -4.91
C ASN A 22 42.02 2.41 -5.59
N LEU A 23 40.97 2.60 -4.80
CA LEU A 23 39.64 3.04 -5.23
C LEU A 23 38.92 2.12 -6.25
N SER A 24 39.42 0.90 -6.50
CA SER A 24 38.61 -0.10 -7.22
C SER A 24 37.53 -0.69 -6.34
N ALA A 25 36.38 -1.07 -6.91
CA ALA A 25 35.25 -1.65 -6.16
C ALA A 25 35.70 -2.83 -5.27
N GLY A 26 36.46 -3.79 -5.85
CA GLY A 26 37.00 -4.92 -5.09
C GLY A 26 38.00 -4.54 -4.00
N ASN A 27 38.68 -3.39 -4.11
CA ASN A 27 39.53 -2.87 -3.03
C ASN A 27 38.69 -2.29 -1.88
N ILE A 28 37.66 -1.52 -2.22
CA ILE A 28 36.77 -0.87 -1.24
C ILE A 28 35.97 -1.92 -0.48
N VAL A 29 35.33 -2.87 -1.17
CA VAL A 29 34.58 -3.97 -0.54
C VAL A 29 35.45 -4.77 0.41
N MET A 30 36.67 -5.14 0.00
CA MET A 30 37.61 -5.84 0.87
C MET A 30 37.96 -5.05 2.13
N LYS A 31 38.21 -3.73 2.01
CA LYS A 31 38.49 -2.86 3.17
C LYS A 31 37.27 -2.76 4.07
N ASN A 32 36.09 -2.57 3.51
CA ASN A 32 34.84 -2.43 4.26
C ASN A 32 34.51 -3.68 5.07
N LEU A 33 34.64 -4.88 4.49
CA LEU A 33 34.45 -6.15 5.19
C LEU A 33 35.44 -6.36 6.34
N LEU A 34 36.71 -6.01 6.14
CA LEU A 34 37.74 -6.14 7.16
C LEU A 34 37.55 -5.11 8.29
N GLN A 35 37.23 -3.86 7.94
CA GLN A 35 37.01 -2.79 8.90
C GLN A 35 35.74 -2.98 9.72
N SER A 36 34.70 -3.61 9.16
CA SER A 36 33.48 -3.91 9.91
C SER A 36 33.70 -4.97 10.98
N GLY A 37 34.75 -5.79 10.85
CA GLY A 37 35.08 -6.86 11.79
C GLY A 37 34.23 -8.11 11.57
N PHE A 38 33.97 -8.47 10.31
CA PHE A 38 33.22 -9.67 9.97
C PHE A 38 33.94 -10.92 10.49
N GLU A 39 33.21 -11.78 11.20
CA GLU A 39 33.77 -12.94 11.90
C GLU A 39 33.88 -14.18 11.00
N GLY A 40 33.19 -14.20 9.85
CA GLY A 40 33.21 -15.29 8.90
C GLY A 40 34.39 -15.28 7.93
N ALA A 41 34.48 -16.30 7.08
CA ALA A 41 35.57 -16.44 6.12
C ALA A 41 35.46 -15.43 4.96
N ILE A 42 36.51 -14.63 4.75
CA ILE A 42 36.62 -13.72 3.60
C ILE A 42 37.60 -14.33 2.59
N MET A 43 37.13 -14.60 1.37
CA MET A 43 37.88 -15.27 0.31
C MET A 43 38.01 -14.35 -0.92
N PRO A 44 39.11 -13.56 -1.03
CA PRO A 44 39.38 -12.74 -2.20
C PRO A 44 39.68 -13.62 -3.43
N VAL A 45 39.02 -13.38 -4.55
CA VAL A 45 39.25 -14.12 -5.81
C VAL A 45 39.79 -13.18 -6.88
N THR A 46 41.01 -13.43 -7.32
CA THR A 46 41.72 -12.65 -8.34
C THR A 46 42.89 -13.43 -8.93
N PRO A 47 43.06 -13.46 -10.27
CA PRO A 47 44.18 -14.17 -10.90
C PRO A 47 45.51 -13.41 -10.75
N LYS A 48 45.48 -12.12 -10.38
CA LYS A 48 46.65 -11.22 -10.43
C LYS A 48 47.43 -11.14 -9.14
N TYR A 49 46.76 -11.20 -7.99
CA TYR A 49 47.37 -10.94 -6.69
C TYR A 49 47.38 -12.20 -5.83
N ARG A 50 48.48 -12.47 -5.13
CA ARG A 50 48.56 -13.57 -4.15
C ARG A 50 47.86 -13.25 -2.83
N SER A 51 47.70 -11.97 -2.52
CA SER A 51 46.95 -11.49 -1.36
C SER A 51 46.29 -10.15 -1.66
N VAL A 52 45.18 -9.84 -0.99
CA VAL A 52 44.48 -8.55 -1.08
C VAL A 52 44.15 -8.08 0.33
N ALA A 53 44.56 -6.86 0.68
CA ALA A 53 44.37 -6.28 2.02
C ALA A 53 44.87 -7.18 3.17
N GLY A 54 45.94 -7.96 2.94
CA GLY A 54 46.52 -8.88 3.92
C GLY A 54 45.89 -10.28 3.97
N VAL A 55 44.83 -10.53 3.21
CA VAL A 55 44.16 -11.84 3.13
C VAL A 55 44.66 -12.61 1.90
N LEU A 56 44.94 -13.92 2.04
CA LEU A 56 45.35 -14.78 0.93
C LEU A 56 44.26 -14.83 -0.15
N ALA A 57 44.66 -14.67 -1.40
CA ALA A 57 43.74 -14.62 -2.53
C ALA A 57 43.81 -15.90 -3.37
N TYR A 58 42.67 -16.27 -3.94
CA TYR A 58 42.46 -17.44 -4.79
C TYR A 58 42.46 -17.04 -6.26
N SER A 59 43.06 -17.85 -7.14
CA SER A 59 43.20 -17.50 -8.55
C SER A 59 41.90 -17.59 -9.35
N SER A 60 40.96 -18.43 -8.92
CA SER A 60 39.65 -18.66 -9.56
C SER A 60 38.62 -19.15 -8.55
N VAL A 61 37.34 -19.15 -8.92
CA VAL A 61 36.24 -19.69 -8.08
C VAL A 61 36.47 -21.18 -7.77
N ALA A 62 36.92 -21.96 -8.75
CA ALA A 62 37.22 -23.38 -8.58
C ALA A 62 38.36 -23.67 -7.56
N SER A 63 39.18 -22.68 -7.23
CA SER A 63 40.24 -22.82 -6.22
C SER A 63 39.80 -22.47 -4.80
N LEU A 64 38.53 -22.09 -4.59
CA LEU A 64 37.98 -21.85 -3.26
C LEU A 64 37.94 -23.15 -2.45
N PRO A 65 38.23 -23.08 -1.13
CA PRO A 65 38.24 -24.26 -0.28
C PRO A 65 36.86 -24.86 -0.05
N PHE A 66 35.80 -24.05 -0.19
CA PHE A 66 34.40 -24.45 -0.09
C PHE A 66 33.51 -23.38 -0.75
N ALA A 67 32.25 -23.72 -1.01
CA ALA A 67 31.25 -22.82 -1.56
C ALA A 67 30.99 -21.64 -0.62
N ALA A 68 31.09 -20.41 -1.11
CA ALA A 68 30.74 -19.24 -0.33
C ALA A 68 29.21 -19.11 -0.19
N ASP A 69 28.73 -18.69 0.98
CA ASP A 69 27.31 -18.34 1.18
C ASP A 69 26.93 -17.16 0.27
N VAL A 70 27.80 -16.15 0.18
CA VAL A 70 27.61 -14.94 -0.63
C VAL A 70 28.85 -14.66 -1.49
N ALA A 71 28.67 -14.47 -2.79
CA ALA A 71 29.69 -13.94 -3.70
C ALA A 71 29.40 -12.49 -4.07
N ILE A 72 30.42 -11.62 -4.02
CA ILE A 72 30.32 -10.21 -4.42
C ILE A 72 31.10 -9.99 -5.70
N LEU A 73 30.41 -9.60 -6.78
CA LEU A 73 31.01 -9.37 -8.09
C LEU A 73 31.44 -7.91 -8.23
N CYS A 74 32.74 -7.72 -8.20
CA CYS A 74 33.43 -6.44 -8.42
C CYS A 74 34.08 -6.36 -9.82
N THR A 75 33.56 -7.15 -10.78
CA THR A 75 34.05 -7.26 -12.17
C THR A 75 33.22 -6.43 -13.14
N ARG A 76 33.72 -6.26 -14.37
CA ARG A 76 32.91 -5.71 -15.48
C ARG A 76 31.81 -6.71 -15.86
N SER A 77 30.66 -6.21 -16.29
CA SER A 77 29.48 -7.01 -16.62
C SER A 77 29.75 -8.11 -17.66
N GLU A 78 30.57 -7.84 -18.68
CA GLU A 78 30.95 -8.79 -19.74
C GLU A 78 31.47 -10.15 -19.22
N ARG A 79 32.03 -10.18 -18.00
CA ARG A 79 32.57 -11.41 -17.38
C ARG A 79 31.57 -12.13 -16.49
N ASN A 80 30.46 -11.50 -16.16
CA ASN A 80 29.54 -12.00 -15.14
C ASN A 80 28.92 -13.34 -15.55
N VAL A 81 28.52 -13.53 -16.81
CA VAL A 81 27.91 -14.80 -17.27
C VAL A 81 28.80 -16.01 -16.96
N GLU A 82 30.09 -15.92 -17.30
CA GLU A 82 31.05 -17.00 -17.04
C GLU A 82 31.32 -17.19 -15.54
N ILE A 83 31.40 -16.10 -14.78
CA ILE A 83 31.56 -16.15 -13.32
C ILE A 83 30.33 -16.80 -12.65
N PHE A 84 29.13 -16.52 -13.14
CA PHE A 84 27.88 -17.12 -12.64
C PHE A 84 27.88 -18.63 -12.84
N LYS A 85 28.32 -19.14 -14.00
CA LYS A 85 28.49 -20.59 -14.22
C LYS A 85 29.45 -21.22 -13.21
N GLN A 86 30.60 -20.59 -12.99
CA GLN A 86 31.59 -21.10 -12.03
C GLN A 86 31.07 -21.08 -10.59
N LEU A 87 30.32 -20.04 -10.20
CA LEU A 87 29.69 -19.95 -8.88
C LEU A 87 28.57 -20.97 -8.70
N ALA A 88 27.80 -21.22 -9.77
CA ALA A 88 26.76 -22.25 -9.80
C ALA A 88 27.34 -23.65 -9.61
N GLU A 89 28.40 -23.98 -10.35
CA GLU A 89 29.13 -25.25 -10.22
C GLU A 89 29.74 -25.41 -8.82
N ALA A 90 30.22 -24.31 -8.23
CA ALA A 90 30.74 -24.32 -6.86
C ALA A 90 29.64 -24.43 -5.79
N GLY A 91 28.37 -24.19 -6.12
CA GLY A 91 27.24 -24.25 -5.17
C GLY A 91 27.04 -22.99 -4.34
N THR A 92 27.44 -21.81 -4.83
CA THR A 92 27.18 -20.53 -4.15
C THR A 92 25.72 -20.13 -4.27
N GLU A 93 25.05 -19.83 -3.15
CA GLU A 93 23.60 -19.55 -3.13
C GLU A 93 23.25 -18.09 -3.44
N PHE A 94 24.08 -17.12 -3.04
CA PHE A 94 23.78 -15.69 -3.21
C PHE A 94 24.87 -14.95 -3.96
N VAL A 95 24.46 -14.08 -4.89
CA VAL A 95 25.38 -13.24 -5.67
C VAL A 95 24.95 -11.77 -5.58
N ILE A 96 25.87 -10.92 -5.13
CA ILE A 96 25.71 -9.47 -5.13
C ILE A 96 26.44 -8.89 -6.35
N VAL A 97 25.70 -8.26 -7.26
CA VAL A 97 26.25 -7.71 -8.50
C VAL A 97 26.32 -6.19 -8.44
N LEU A 98 27.54 -5.64 -8.37
CA LEU A 98 27.75 -4.20 -8.25
C LEU A 98 27.78 -3.47 -9.60
N ALA A 99 28.10 -4.18 -10.68
CA ALA A 99 28.21 -3.62 -12.03
C ALA A 99 26.86 -3.02 -12.49
N SER A 100 26.91 -1.81 -13.07
CA SER A 100 25.73 -1.09 -13.56
C SER A 100 25.47 -1.30 -15.05
N ASP A 101 26.47 -1.76 -15.78
CA ASP A 101 26.52 -1.87 -17.24
C ASP A 101 26.07 -3.25 -17.72
N THR A 102 24.93 -3.75 -17.23
CA THR A 102 24.48 -5.13 -17.49
C THR A 102 23.53 -5.28 -18.69
N ASP A 103 23.13 -4.17 -19.31
CA ASP A 103 22.22 -4.16 -20.46
C ASP A 103 22.94 -4.43 -21.79
N TYR A 104 24.24 -4.71 -21.77
CA TYR A 104 24.98 -5.11 -22.96
C TYR A 104 24.39 -6.39 -23.57
N PRO A 105 24.26 -6.46 -24.90
CA PRO A 105 23.81 -7.68 -25.57
C PRO A 105 24.82 -8.81 -25.36
N HIS A 106 24.30 -9.98 -25.01
CA HIS A 106 24.99 -11.25 -24.86
C HIS A 106 24.34 -12.25 -25.83
N HIS A 107 25.00 -12.49 -26.98
CA HIS A 107 24.37 -13.06 -28.19
C HIS A 107 23.26 -12.15 -28.76
N GLU A 108 22.72 -12.46 -29.94
CA GLU A 108 21.84 -11.54 -30.70
C GLU A 108 20.50 -11.19 -29.98
N GLU A 109 20.10 -11.92 -28.93
CA GLU A 109 18.73 -11.82 -28.37
C GLU A 109 18.61 -11.57 -26.84
N ALA A 110 19.67 -11.72 -26.02
CA ALA A 110 19.56 -11.61 -24.55
C ALA A 110 20.58 -10.62 -23.96
N SER A 111 20.25 -9.91 -22.87
CA SER A 111 21.24 -9.10 -22.16
C SER A 111 22.13 -9.96 -21.25
N VAL A 112 23.28 -9.41 -20.81
CA VAL A 112 24.11 -10.06 -19.78
C VAL A 112 23.31 -10.32 -18.50
N ALA A 113 22.42 -9.39 -18.11
CA ALA A 113 21.55 -9.55 -16.94
C ALA A 113 20.63 -10.78 -17.10
N ASP A 114 19.96 -10.91 -18.25
CA ASP A 114 19.02 -12.01 -18.51
C ASP A 114 19.72 -13.37 -18.49
N ALA A 115 20.92 -13.45 -19.09
CA ALA A 115 21.72 -14.66 -19.09
C ALA A 115 22.15 -15.06 -17.67
N CYS A 116 22.56 -14.10 -16.83
CA CYS A 116 22.90 -14.37 -15.42
C CYS A 116 21.67 -14.82 -14.62
N LEU A 117 20.51 -14.22 -14.86
CA LEU A 117 19.26 -14.60 -14.20
C LEU A 117 18.82 -16.03 -14.59
N ALA A 118 18.97 -16.41 -15.86
CA ALA A 118 18.67 -17.76 -16.33
C ALA A 118 19.53 -18.81 -15.60
N ILE A 119 20.85 -18.58 -15.52
CA ILE A 119 21.79 -19.46 -14.78
C ILE A 119 21.40 -19.52 -13.30
N ALA A 120 21.11 -18.38 -12.68
CA ALA A 120 20.75 -18.34 -11.27
C ALA A 120 19.48 -19.16 -10.98
N ARG A 121 18.44 -19.05 -11.82
CA ARG A 121 17.21 -19.83 -11.68
C ARG A 121 17.43 -21.33 -11.85
N GLU A 122 18.25 -21.75 -12.82
CA GLU A 122 18.56 -23.16 -13.07
C GLU A 122 19.25 -23.81 -11.86
N HIS A 123 20.15 -23.09 -11.20
CA HIS A 123 20.96 -23.60 -10.08
C HIS A 123 20.46 -23.17 -8.69
N GLN A 124 19.24 -22.63 -8.58
CA GLN A 124 18.65 -22.12 -7.33
C GLN A 124 19.49 -21.05 -6.62
N MET A 125 20.32 -20.31 -7.37
CA MET A 125 21.05 -19.16 -6.86
C MET A 125 20.15 -17.92 -6.91
N ARG A 126 20.42 -16.96 -6.02
CA ARG A 126 19.67 -15.70 -5.92
C ARG A 126 20.57 -14.48 -6.15
N ILE A 127 20.02 -13.43 -6.75
CA ILE A 127 20.77 -12.22 -7.16
C ILE A 127 20.27 -10.99 -6.40
N LEU A 128 21.21 -10.28 -5.75
CA LEU A 128 21.01 -8.90 -5.29
C LEU A 128 21.71 -7.94 -6.27
N GLY A 129 20.94 -7.01 -6.85
CA GLY A 129 21.39 -6.16 -7.95
C GLY A 129 20.74 -6.55 -9.29
N PRO A 130 21.39 -6.30 -10.44
CA PRO A 130 22.66 -5.59 -10.62
C PRO A 130 22.55 -4.10 -10.30
N ASN A 131 23.61 -3.32 -10.55
CA ASN A 131 23.67 -1.88 -10.25
C ASN A 131 23.41 -1.56 -8.75
N SER A 132 23.88 -2.45 -7.87
CA SER A 132 23.68 -2.34 -6.43
C SER A 132 24.89 -1.73 -5.74
N LEU A 133 24.69 -0.90 -4.71
CA LEU A 133 25.76 -0.48 -3.78
C LEU A 133 26.30 -1.65 -2.95
N GLY A 134 25.50 -2.69 -2.77
CA GLY A 134 25.73 -3.84 -1.91
C GLY A 134 24.85 -3.85 -0.66
N LEU A 135 25.33 -4.57 0.37
CA LEU A 135 24.58 -4.89 1.59
C LEU A 135 25.40 -4.55 2.84
N ILE A 136 24.78 -3.87 3.81
CA ILE A 136 25.38 -3.57 5.12
C ILE A 136 24.45 -4.09 6.21
N LEU A 137 24.99 -4.91 7.12
CA LEU A 137 24.30 -5.51 8.25
C LEU A 137 25.07 -5.16 9.53
N PRO A 138 24.76 -4.02 10.17
CA PRO A 138 25.56 -3.49 11.27
C PRO A 138 25.65 -4.43 12.48
N TRP A 139 24.55 -5.11 12.82
CA TRP A 139 24.52 -6.06 13.95
C TRP A 139 25.39 -7.30 13.73
N GLN A 140 25.57 -7.68 12.47
CA GLN A 140 26.38 -8.82 12.02
C GLN A 140 27.82 -8.40 11.70
N LYS A 141 28.18 -7.12 11.93
CA LYS A 141 29.51 -6.57 11.57
C LYS A 141 29.88 -6.85 10.11
N PHE A 142 28.88 -6.84 9.23
CA PHE A 142 29.03 -7.24 7.83
C PHE A 142 28.79 -6.04 6.92
N ASN A 143 29.80 -5.64 6.15
CA ASN A 143 29.71 -4.55 5.18
C ASN A 143 30.18 -5.03 3.80
N ALA A 144 29.30 -5.69 3.08
CA ALA A 144 29.47 -6.14 1.69
C ALA A 144 29.02 -5.06 0.70
N SER A 145 29.50 -3.83 0.88
CA SER A 145 29.17 -2.70 0.02
C SER A 145 30.41 -1.95 -0.45
N PHE A 146 30.27 -1.19 -1.54
CA PHE A 146 31.30 -0.23 -1.95
C PHE A 146 31.03 1.20 -1.42
N SER A 147 30.20 1.34 -0.39
CA SER A 147 29.91 2.61 0.25
C SER A 147 31.17 3.26 0.86
N PRO A 148 31.33 4.59 0.77
CA PRO A 148 32.41 5.31 1.46
C PRO A 148 32.15 5.46 2.97
N SER A 149 30.88 5.31 3.40
CA SER A 149 30.45 5.50 4.79
C SER A 149 29.89 4.21 5.35
N THR A 150 30.16 3.96 6.64
CA THR A 150 29.61 2.81 7.38
C THR A 150 28.23 3.11 7.95
N ALA A 151 27.54 2.09 8.44
CA ALA A 151 26.27 2.22 9.14
C ALA A 151 26.43 1.81 10.61
N LYS A 152 25.87 2.60 11.52
CA LYS A 152 25.79 2.26 12.96
C LYS A 152 24.68 1.23 13.20
N PRO A 153 24.78 0.35 14.21
CA PRO A 153 23.68 -0.51 14.62
C PRO A 153 22.46 0.29 15.11
N GLY A 154 21.27 -0.10 14.66
CA GLY A 154 20.01 0.49 15.08
C GLY A 154 18.83 -0.38 14.65
N LYS A 155 17.64 0.22 14.52
CA LYS A 155 16.38 -0.52 14.36
C LYS A 155 15.66 -0.28 13.02
N ILE A 156 16.34 0.36 12.09
CA ILE A 156 15.76 0.80 10.83
C ILE A 156 16.32 -0.05 9.71
N ALA A 157 15.46 -0.71 8.93
CA ALA A 157 15.85 -1.30 7.66
C ALA A 157 15.73 -0.23 6.57
N PHE A 158 16.77 -0.03 5.78
CA PHE A 158 16.73 0.84 4.61
C PHE A 158 16.91 0.02 3.34
N VAL A 159 15.99 0.17 2.38
CA VAL A 159 15.99 -0.54 1.11
C VAL A 159 15.87 0.47 -0.03
N SER A 160 16.77 0.43 -1.00
CA SER A 160 16.79 1.42 -2.08
C SER A 160 17.23 0.86 -3.43
N GLN A 161 16.52 1.26 -4.49
CA GLN A 161 16.92 1.05 -5.88
C GLN A 161 18.00 2.03 -6.38
N SER A 162 18.36 3.04 -5.57
CA SER A 162 19.37 4.05 -5.95
C SER A 162 20.59 4.03 -5.03
N ALA A 163 21.75 3.71 -5.61
CA ALA A 163 23.04 3.75 -4.92
C ALA A 163 23.41 5.18 -4.46
N ALA A 164 23.09 6.22 -5.25
CA ALA A 164 23.37 7.61 -4.88
C ALA A 164 22.52 8.10 -3.70
N VAL A 165 21.25 7.63 -3.64
CA VAL A 165 20.40 7.89 -2.47
C VAL A 165 20.94 7.14 -1.25
N CYS A 166 21.41 5.90 -1.43
CA CYS A 166 22.04 5.13 -0.36
C CYS A 166 23.20 5.87 0.31
N THR A 167 24.16 6.36 -0.48
CA THR A 167 25.33 7.08 0.06
C THR A 167 24.93 8.36 0.76
N THR A 168 23.96 9.10 0.22
CA THR A 168 23.44 10.34 0.82
C THR A 168 22.77 10.07 2.17
N VAL A 169 21.94 9.01 2.26
CA VAL A 169 21.25 8.64 3.49
C VAL A 169 22.23 8.15 4.56
N LEU A 170 23.25 7.37 4.19
CA LEU A 170 24.28 6.91 5.14
C LEU A 170 25.10 8.07 5.72
N ASP A 171 25.52 9.01 4.88
CA ASP A 171 26.28 10.18 5.33
C ASP A 171 25.45 11.03 6.31
N TRP A 172 24.20 11.32 5.94
CA TRP A 172 23.27 12.05 6.80
C TRP A 172 22.98 11.33 8.12
N ALA A 173 22.74 10.01 8.08
CA ALA A 173 22.42 9.23 9.27
C ALA A 173 23.59 9.21 10.27
N ASN A 174 24.82 9.22 9.79
CA ASN A 174 26.00 9.30 10.65
C ASN A 174 26.11 10.63 11.40
N ASP A 175 25.79 11.77 10.76
CA ASP A 175 25.71 13.10 11.41
C ASP A 175 24.64 13.13 12.51
N LYS A 176 23.53 12.41 12.31
CA LYS A 176 22.39 12.35 13.25
C LYS A 176 22.43 11.21 14.26
N GLU A 177 23.47 10.39 14.21
CA GLU A 177 23.61 9.18 15.04
C GLU A 177 22.45 8.18 14.89
N ILE A 178 21.84 8.13 13.70
CA ILE A 178 20.77 7.18 13.37
C ILE A 178 21.41 5.87 12.90
N GLY A 179 21.00 4.76 13.53
CA GLY A 179 21.49 3.42 13.20
C GLY A 179 20.49 2.59 12.40
N PHE A 180 21.00 1.57 11.72
CA PHE A 180 20.25 0.65 10.86
C PHE A 180 20.29 -0.78 11.38
N SER A 181 19.20 -1.52 11.18
CA SER A 181 19.17 -2.98 11.35
C SER A 181 19.77 -3.66 10.13
N ALA A 182 19.40 -3.18 8.95
CA ALA A 182 19.93 -3.58 7.64
C ALA A 182 19.91 -2.41 6.66
N PHE A 183 20.86 -2.40 5.73
CA PHE A 183 20.96 -1.40 4.69
C PHE A 183 21.19 -2.11 3.35
N VAL A 184 20.16 -2.16 2.52
CA VAL A 184 20.11 -2.98 1.30
C VAL A 184 19.99 -2.08 0.08
N SER A 185 20.96 -2.14 -0.81
CA SER A 185 20.80 -1.58 -2.15
C SER A 185 20.33 -2.68 -3.10
N VAL A 186 19.10 -2.56 -3.58
CA VAL A 186 18.50 -3.53 -4.52
C VAL A 186 19.03 -3.30 -5.94
N GLY A 187 19.42 -2.07 -6.25
CA GLY A 187 19.82 -1.68 -7.61
C GLY A 187 18.64 -1.82 -8.56
N ASN A 188 18.82 -2.58 -9.64
CA ASN A 188 17.76 -2.80 -10.63
C ASN A 188 16.67 -3.80 -10.17
N GLY A 189 16.91 -4.59 -9.11
CA GLY A 189 15.91 -5.55 -8.59
C GLY A 189 15.58 -6.67 -9.56
N LEU A 190 16.60 -7.32 -10.14
CA LEU A 190 16.40 -8.34 -11.18
C LEU A 190 15.81 -9.66 -10.64
N ASP A 191 16.11 -10.01 -9.39
CA ASP A 191 15.64 -11.23 -8.74
C ASP A 191 15.14 -10.95 -7.31
N ILE A 192 16.03 -10.59 -6.39
CA ILE A 192 15.61 -10.15 -5.04
C ILE A 192 15.11 -8.71 -5.13
N ASP A 193 13.83 -8.50 -4.79
CA ASP A 193 13.17 -7.20 -4.84
C ASP A 193 12.45 -6.87 -3.52
N PHE A 194 11.68 -5.77 -3.49
CA PHE A 194 11.05 -5.23 -2.30
C PHE A 194 10.11 -6.21 -1.58
N ASP A 195 9.36 -7.04 -2.29
CA ASP A 195 8.37 -7.97 -1.72
C ASP A 195 9.03 -8.98 -0.76
N GLU A 196 10.10 -9.66 -1.21
CA GLU A 196 10.83 -10.61 -0.36
C GLU A 196 11.55 -9.93 0.81
N LEU A 197 12.08 -8.72 0.59
CA LEU A 197 12.74 -7.94 1.63
C LEU A 197 11.74 -7.46 2.69
N LEU A 198 10.55 -7.04 2.28
CA LEU A 198 9.46 -6.68 3.19
C LEU A 198 9.03 -7.87 4.04
N ASP A 199 8.91 -9.05 3.44
CA ASP A 199 8.60 -10.29 4.16
C ASP A 199 9.67 -10.61 5.20
N TYR A 200 10.96 -10.53 4.82
CA TYR A 200 12.06 -10.75 5.74
C TYR A 200 12.02 -9.75 6.92
N PHE A 201 11.94 -8.45 6.63
CA PHE A 201 11.97 -7.40 7.66
C PHE A 201 10.69 -7.35 8.51
N SER A 202 9.57 -7.85 8.01
CA SER A 202 8.33 -7.96 8.79
C SER A 202 8.50 -8.85 10.03
N THR A 203 9.29 -9.93 9.91
CA THR A 203 9.51 -10.92 10.98
C THR A 203 10.82 -10.70 11.74
N ASP A 204 11.72 -9.84 11.25
CA ASP A 204 12.99 -9.58 11.90
C ASP A 204 12.84 -8.87 13.26
N SER A 205 13.37 -9.49 14.31
CA SER A 205 13.37 -8.93 15.67
C SER A 205 14.17 -7.65 15.83
N LYS A 206 15.11 -7.34 14.92
CA LYS A 206 15.97 -6.15 14.99
C LYS A 206 15.40 -4.94 14.25
N THR A 207 14.34 -5.11 13.46
CA THR A 207 13.79 -4.07 12.60
C THR A 207 12.45 -3.57 13.12
N ASP A 208 12.37 -2.33 13.60
CA ASP A 208 11.10 -1.71 14.04
C ASP A 208 10.42 -0.89 12.91
N ALA A 209 11.23 -0.34 12.00
CA ALA A 209 10.77 0.47 10.88
C ALA A 209 11.53 0.15 9.59
N ILE A 210 10.86 0.32 8.45
CA ILE A 210 11.39 0.07 7.11
C ILE A 210 11.28 1.35 6.28
N LEU A 211 12.38 1.77 5.66
CA LEU A 211 12.42 2.87 4.70
C LEU A 211 12.67 2.32 3.31
N LEU A 212 11.79 2.70 2.39
CA LEU A 212 11.89 2.31 0.99
C LEU A 212 12.18 3.55 0.13
N TYR A 213 13.21 3.48 -0.69
CA TYR A 213 13.35 4.34 -1.86
C TYR A 213 13.08 3.51 -3.11
N LEU A 214 12.00 3.81 -3.81
CA LEU A 214 11.58 3.09 -5.01
C LEU A 214 11.38 4.02 -6.20
N ASP A 215 11.84 3.57 -7.36
CA ASP A 215 11.66 4.22 -8.65
C ASP A 215 10.53 3.57 -9.45
N SER A 216 10.47 2.25 -9.44
CA SER A 216 9.42 1.46 -10.09
C SER A 216 9.19 0.13 -9.39
N ILE A 217 7.98 -0.40 -9.54
CA ILE A 217 7.60 -1.75 -9.12
C ILE A 217 7.38 -2.59 -10.37
N THR A 218 7.81 -3.84 -10.33
CA THR A 218 7.68 -4.83 -11.42
C THR A 218 6.45 -5.72 -11.20
N ASP A 219 6.33 -6.34 -10.03
CA ASP A 219 5.19 -7.18 -9.62
C ASP A 219 4.36 -6.46 -8.55
N ALA A 220 3.28 -5.80 -8.98
CA ALA A 220 2.41 -5.08 -8.07
C ALA A 220 1.70 -6.00 -7.06
N ARG A 221 1.33 -7.21 -7.47
CA ARG A 221 0.53 -8.12 -6.64
C ARG A 221 1.37 -8.64 -5.47
N ARG A 222 2.60 -9.11 -5.74
CA ARG A 222 3.53 -9.54 -4.69
C ARG A 222 3.93 -8.38 -3.79
N PHE A 223 4.23 -7.22 -4.37
CA PHE A 223 4.57 -6.02 -3.60
C PHE A 223 3.43 -5.60 -2.67
N MET A 224 2.20 -5.49 -3.18
CA MET A 224 1.04 -5.07 -2.38
C MET A 224 0.73 -6.06 -1.27
N SER A 225 0.85 -7.36 -1.56
CA SER A 225 0.66 -8.43 -0.59
C SER A 225 1.70 -8.36 0.54
N ALA A 226 2.99 -8.27 0.19
CA ALA A 226 4.08 -8.14 1.17
C ALA A 226 3.99 -6.83 1.97
N ALA A 227 3.71 -5.70 1.30
CA ALA A 227 3.61 -4.39 1.94
C ALA A 227 2.45 -4.31 2.93
N ARG A 228 1.28 -4.88 2.59
CA ARG A 228 0.12 -4.95 3.50
C ARG A 228 0.43 -5.80 4.72
N ALA A 229 1.05 -6.97 4.52
CA ALA A 229 1.43 -7.85 5.62
C ALA A 229 2.47 -7.18 6.53
N ALA A 230 3.52 -6.59 5.95
CA ALA A 230 4.58 -5.93 6.71
C ALA A 230 4.07 -4.68 7.45
N SER A 231 3.18 -3.88 6.84
CA SER A 231 2.65 -2.65 7.43
C SER A 231 1.79 -2.86 8.67
N ARG A 232 1.30 -4.08 8.93
CA ARG A 232 0.57 -4.40 10.18
C ARG A 232 1.48 -4.42 11.39
N ASN A 233 2.73 -4.83 11.20
CA ASN A 233 3.68 -5.08 12.29
C ASN A 233 4.82 -4.07 12.30
N ARG A 234 5.12 -3.44 11.17
CA ARG A 234 6.26 -2.52 10.98
C ARG A 234 5.78 -1.19 10.43
N ARG A 235 6.46 -0.13 10.86
CA ARG A 235 6.25 1.22 10.30
C ARG A 235 7.02 1.32 8.99
N ILE A 236 6.33 1.60 7.89
CA ILE A 236 6.96 1.65 6.57
C ILE A 236 6.82 3.04 5.96
N LEU A 237 7.95 3.63 5.59
CA LEU A 237 8.04 4.93 4.92
C LEU A 237 8.53 4.73 3.49
N VAL A 238 7.96 5.47 2.55
CA VAL A 238 8.24 5.35 1.12
C VAL A 238 8.59 6.71 0.52
N LEU A 239 9.77 6.79 -0.10
CA LEU A 239 10.17 7.88 -0.98
C LEU A 239 10.14 7.39 -2.44
N LYS A 240 9.21 7.94 -3.23
CA LYS A 240 9.02 7.59 -4.65
C LYS A 240 9.74 8.58 -5.58
N GLY A 241 10.74 8.09 -6.33
CA GLY A 241 11.39 8.82 -7.43
C GLY A 241 10.52 8.92 -8.70
N GLY A 242 10.93 9.70 -9.69
CA GLY A 242 10.32 9.67 -11.04
C GLY A 242 8.83 10.06 -11.13
N ARG A 243 8.40 11.07 -10.37
CA ARG A 243 6.97 11.47 -10.26
C ARG A 243 6.40 12.06 -11.55
N SER A 244 7.19 12.87 -12.27
CA SER A 244 6.75 13.50 -13.51
C SER A 244 7.12 12.64 -14.74
N PRO A 245 6.25 12.58 -15.76
CA PRO A 245 6.60 11.93 -17.03
C PRO A 245 7.87 12.51 -17.66
N HIS A 246 8.08 13.83 -17.51
CA HIS A 246 9.30 14.51 -17.97
C HIS A 246 10.56 14.01 -17.26
N GLY A 247 10.54 13.90 -15.92
CA GLY A 247 11.68 13.42 -15.15
C GLY A 247 12.03 11.96 -15.47
N ARG A 248 11.01 11.12 -15.73
CA ARG A 248 11.22 9.73 -16.16
C ARG A 248 11.89 9.66 -17.53
N ARG A 249 11.35 10.39 -18.52
CA ARG A 249 11.91 10.46 -19.89
C ARG A 249 13.34 10.99 -19.92
N ALA A 250 13.64 12.02 -19.13
CA ALA A 250 14.97 12.64 -19.10
C ALA A 250 16.09 11.69 -18.64
N LEU A 251 15.76 10.65 -17.85
CA LEU A 251 16.73 9.70 -17.31
C LEU A 251 16.73 8.35 -18.03
N ASN A 252 15.99 8.23 -19.16
CA ASN A 252 15.85 6.99 -19.93
C ASN A 252 15.56 5.75 -19.06
N LYS A 253 14.86 5.93 -17.93
CA LYS A 253 14.52 4.80 -17.08
C LYS A 253 13.37 4.03 -17.72
N PRO A 254 13.50 2.71 -17.93
CA PRO A 254 12.39 1.87 -18.35
C PRO A 254 11.43 1.65 -17.15
N SER A 255 10.83 2.72 -16.62
CA SER A 255 9.68 2.55 -15.75
C SER A 255 8.45 2.38 -16.65
N ALA A 256 7.62 1.39 -16.36
CA ALA A 256 6.27 1.34 -16.89
C ALA A 256 5.58 2.71 -16.75
N ASP A 257 4.77 3.08 -17.75
CA ASP A 257 4.12 4.38 -17.81
C ASP A 257 2.94 4.48 -16.83
N THR A 258 3.26 4.38 -15.55
CA THR A 258 2.31 4.41 -14.44
C THR A 258 2.21 5.84 -13.90
N LEU A 259 0.98 6.26 -13.61
CA LEU A 259 0.71 7.59 -13.06
C LEU A 259 1.13 7.68 -11.58
N ASP A 260 1.64 8.83 -11.15
CA ASP A 260 2.10 9.04 -9.76
C ASP A 260 0.97 8.89 -8.72
N ILE A 261 -0.27 9.22 -9.12
CA ILE A 261 -1.47 9.06 -8.29
C ILE A 261 -1.82 7.59 -8.03
N VAL A 262 -1.44 6.67 -8.94
CA VAL A 262 -1.64 5.23 -8.78
C VAL A 262 -0.66 4.69 -7.75
N TYR A 263 0.63 5.07 -7.84
CA TYR A 263 1.61 4.77 -6.79
C TYR A 263 1.18 5.33 -5.43
N ASP A 264 0.70 6.57 -5.38
CA ASP A 264 0.20 7.17 -4.14
C ASP A 264 -0.96 6.36 -3.55
N SER A 265 -1.92 5.96 -4.38
CA SER A 265 -3.04 5.12 -3.98
C SER A 265 -2.58 3.76 -3.46
N ALA A 266 -1.66 3.09 -4.17
CA ALA A 266 -1.08 1.81 -3.76
C ALA A 266 -0.36 1.89 -2.40
N ILE A 267 0.49 2.90 -2.22
CA ILE A 267 1.24 3.11 -0.96
C ILE A 267 0.26 3.29 0.21
N ARG A 268 -0.76 4.15 0.06
CA ARG A 268 -1.78 4.35 1.11
C ARG A 268 -2.60 3.09 1.37
N ARG A 269 -3.03 2.41 0.30
CA ARG A 269 -3.82 1.18 0.34
C ARG A 269 -3.09 0.03 1.04
N SER A 270 -1.76 0.06 1.05
CA SER A 270 -0.92 -0.90 1.77
C SER A 270 -0.68 -0.56 3.24
N GLY A 271 -1.11 0.61 3.72
CA GLY A 271 -0.88 1.07 5.10
C GLY A 271 0.46 1.80 5.32
N MET A 272 1.25 1.97 4.26
CA MET A 272 2.55 2.66 4.31
C MET A 272 2.38 4.19 4.29
N LEU A 273 3.40 4.93 4.74
CA LEU A 273 3.46 6.38 4.63
C LEU A 273 4.31 6.80 3.43
N ARG A 274 3.77 7.65 2.56
CA ARG A 274 4.53 8.29 1.49
C ARG A 274 5.13 9.62 1.99
N VAL A 275 6.40 9.86 1.67
CA VAL A 275 7.06 11.16 1.81
C VAL A 275 7.53 11.66 0.45
N HIS A 276 7.60 12.98 0.26
CA HIS A 276 7.81 13.57 -1.07
C HIS A 276 9.26 13.93 -1.40
N ASN A 277 10.11 14.05 -0.39
CA ASN A 277 11.51 14.42 -0.55
C ASN A 277 12.35 13.91 0.63
N THR A 278 13.67 14.04 0.53
CA THR A 278 14.59 13.58 1.58
C THR A 278 14.45 14.35 2.88
N HIS A 279 14.12 15.65 2.85
CA HIS A 279 13.86 16.44 4.05
C HIS A 279 12.66 15.89 4.84
N GLU A 280 11.56 15.59 4.14
CA GLU A 280 10.40 14.92 4.72
C GLU A 280 10.71 13.50 5.21
N LEU A 281 11.50 12.72 4.45
CA LEU A 281 11.93 11.39 4.88
C LEU A 281 12.65 11.45 6.23
N PHE A 282 13.62 12.35 6.34
CA PHE A 282 14.42 12.52 7.54
C PHE A 282 13.60 13.01 8.73
N ALA A 283 12.70 13.97 8.51
CA ALA A 283 11.77 14.43 9.53
C ALA A 283 10.85 13.29 10.00
N ALA A 284 10.32 12.49 9.07
CA ALA A 284 9.43 11.38 9.36
C ALA A 284 10.14 10.26 10.14
N VAL A 285 11.39 9.94 9.79
CA VAL A 285 12.21 8.95 10.53
C VAL A 285 12.40 9.39 11.98
N GLU A 286 12.74 10.65 12.21
CA GLU A 286 12.94 11.19 13.55
C GLU A 286 11.66 11.07 14.38
N THR A 287 10.49 11.36 13.82
CA THR A 287 9.22 11.23 14.54
C THR A 287 8.77 9.79 14.74
N LEU A 288 8.80 8.98 13.68
CA LEU A 288 8.20 7.64 13.66
C LEU A 288 9.01 6.61 14.43
N THR A 289 10.30 6.85 14.67
CA THR A 289 11.12 5.94 15.50
C THR A 289 10.84 6.14 17.00
N HIS A 290 10.44 7.34 17.41
CA HIS A 290 10.22 7.70 18.81
C HIS A 290 8.75 7.85 19.20
N SER A 291 7.83 7.75 18.25
CA SER A 291 6.41 8.00 18.48
C SER A 291 5.70 6.90 19.29
N VAL A 292 4.81 7.37 20.15
CA VAL A 292 3.77 6.56 20.78
C VAL A 292 2.59 6.47 19.80
N PRO A 293 1.83 5.35 19.74
CA PRO A 293 0.58 5.31 19.00
C PRO A 293 -0.30 6.53 19.31
N LEU A 294 -0.68 7.28 18.27
CA LEU A 294 -1.51 8.47 18.42
C LEU A 294 -2.85 8.09 19.09
N ARG A 295 -3.34 8.92 20.01
CA ARG A 295 -4.69 8.78 20.59
C ARG A 295 -5.76 9.42 19.71
N GLY A 296 -5.45 10.58 19.13
CA GLY A 296 -6.24 11.27 18.12
C GLY A 296 -5.35 12.11 17.19
N GLU A 297 -5.91 13.18 16.62
CA GLU A 297 -5.26 14.03 15.61
C GLU A 297 -5.16 15.49 16.08
N ARG A 298 -5.41 15.77 17.37
CA ARG A 298 -5.45 17.14 17.93
C ARG A 298 -4.07 17.58 18.41
N LEU A 299 -3.55 18.67 17.85
CA LEU A 299 -2.26 19.25 18.19
C LEU A 299 -2.42 20.47 19.12
N ALA A 300 -1.78 20.46 20.29
CA ALA A 300 -1.54 21.66 21.09
C ALA A 300 -0.17 22.26 20.72
N ILE A 301 -0.11 23.57 20.54
CA ILE A 301 1.13 24.29 20.22
C ILE A 301 1.46 25.23 21.38
N ILE A 302 2.66 25.13 21.94
CA ILE A 302 3.22 26.07 22.93
C ILE A 302 4.35 26.83 22.25
N THR A 303 4.37 28.16 22.31
CA THR A 303 5.38 29.00 21.63
C THR A 303 5.72 30.24 22.45
N ASN A 304 6.92 30.79 22.30
CA ASN A 304 7.25 32.15 22.79
C ASN A 304 7.28 33.22 21.68
N GLY A 305 6.82 32.89 20.48
CA GLY A 305 6.80 33.81 19.34
C GLY A 305 5.56 33.61 18.46
N ALA A 306 4.81 34.70 18.28
CA ALA A 306 3.57 34.70 17.49
C ALA A 306 3.79 34.39 16.00
N GLY A 307 4.85 34.94 15.38
CA GLY A 307 5.16 34.73 13.96
C GLY A 307 5.34 33.24 13.60
N PRO A 308 6.27 32.51 14.26
CA PRO A 308 6.40 31.07 14.08
C PRO A 308 5.12 30.28 14.35
N ALA A 309 4.30 30.70 15.32
CA ALA A 309 3.02 30.05 15.62
C ALA A 309 2.03 30.15 14.45
N LEU A 310 1.92 31.33 13.82
CA LEU A 310 1.07 31.51 12.64
C LEU A 310 1.51 30.58 11.51
N MET A 311 2.81 30.52 11.22
CA MET A 311 3.37 29.60 10.21
C MET A 311 3.04 28.13 10.52
N ALA A 312 3.11 27.73 11.79
CA ALA A 312 2.74 26.38 12.21
C ALA A 312 1.24 26.09 12.00
N VAL A 313 0.37 27.04 12.36
CA VAL A 313 -1.09 26.90 12.20
C VAL A 313 -1.48 26.85 10.73
N ASP A 314 -0.95 27.75 9.90
CA ASP A 314 -1.23 27.79 8.46
C ASP A 314 -0.82 26.46 7.81
N THR A 315 0.40 25.98 8.09
CA THR A 315 0.89 24.68 7.60
C THR A 315 0.01 23.51 8.06
N LEU A 316 -0.49 23.55 9.31
CA LEU A 316 -1.35 22.50 9.85
C LEU A 316 -2.69 22.46 9.13
N LEU A 317 -3.31 23.62 8.91
CA LEU A 317 -4.61 23.73 8.25
C LEU A 317 -4.54 23.39 6.77
N GLU A 318 -3.50 23.84 6.05
CA GLU A 318 -3.26 23.49 4.64
C GLU A 318 -3.15 21.97 4.44
N ARG A 319 -2.56 21.26 5.40
CA ARG A 319 -2.46 19.79 5.38
C ARG A 319 -3.71 19.09 5.95
N GLY A 320 -4.71 19.83 6.41
CA GLY A 320 -5.95 19.31 7.00
C GLY A 320 -5.72 18.59 8.34
N GLY A 321 -4.83 19.14 9.16
CA GLY A 321 -4.65 18.80 10.57
C GLY A 321 -5.62 19.58 11.47
N GLN A 322 -5.64 19.22 12.76
CA GLN A 322 -6.59 19.78 13.72
C GLN A 322 -5.87 20.35 14.94
N LEU A 323 -6.20 21.59 15.32
CA LEU A 323 -5.78 22.17 16.60
C LEU A 323 -6.59 21.58 17.76
N ALA A 324 -5.92 21.34 18.89
CA ALA A 324 -6.59 21.02 20.14
C ALA A 324 -7.45 22.20 20.63
N THR A 325 -8.65 21.90 21.10
CA THR A 325 -9.54 22.87 21.76
C THR A 325 -9.23 22.88 23.25
N LEU A 326 -8.92 24.06 23.80
CA LEU A 326 -8.62 24.22 25.22
C LEU A 326 -9.95 24.38 26.00
N PRO A 327 -10.27 23.46 26.93
CA PRO A 327 -11.44 23.61 27.77
C PRO A 327 -11.24 24.71 28.82
N GLU A 328 -12.34 25.18 29.40
CA GLU A 328 -12.38 26.38 30.24
C GLU A 328 -11.54 26.25 31.52
N ASP A 329 -11.49 25.06 32.12
CA ASP A 329 -10.65 24.73 33.27
C ASP A 329 -9.15 24.90 32.97
N ILE A 330 -8.70 24.42 31.82
CA ILE A 330 -7.32 24.58 31.36
C ILE A 330 -7.02 26.03 31.02
N ASN A 331 -7.95 26.75 30.38
CA ASN A 331 -7.79 28.19 30.12
C ASN A 331 -7.66 29.00 31.41
N ASN A 332 -8.40 28.66 32.46
CA ASN A 332 -8.29 29.31 33.76
C ASN A 332 -6.95 29.01 34.44
N LEU A 333 -6.50 27.74 34.41
CA LEU A 333 -5.20 27.35 34.92
C LEU A 333 -4.05 28.07 34.20
N LEU A 334 -4.08 28.09 32.86
CA LEU A 334 -3.09 28.79 32.05
C LEU A 334 -3.10 30.30 32.29
N SER A 335 -4.27 30.91 32.51
CA SER A 335 -4.36 32.34 32.83
C SER A 335 -3.73 32.71 34.19
N SER A 336 -3.51 31.75 35.09
CA SER A 336 -2.74 31.97 36.32
C SER A 336 -1.21 31.89 36.13
N ILE A 337 -0.76 31.31 35.01
CA ILE A 337 0.65 31.08 34.67
C ILE A 337 1.14 32.12 33.65
N LEU A 338 0.29 32.48 32.69
CA LEU A 338 0.62 33.30 31.54
C LEU A 338 0.24 34.78 31.74
N PRO A 339 0.93 35.73 31.06
CA PRO A 339 0.58 37.14 31.12
C PRO A 339 -0.85 37.41 30.66
N THR A 340 -1.48 38.46 31.16
CA THR A 340 -2.88 38.83 30.83
C THR A 340 -3.12 39.07 29.33
N SER A 341 -2.07 39.30 28.55
CA SER A 341 -2.10 39.53 27.10
C SER A 341 -2.21 38.26 26.26
N TRP A 342 -2.13 37.06 26.85
CA TRP A 342 -2.22 35.82 26.08
C TRP A 342 -3.63 35.59 25.51
N SER A 343 -3.72 34.91 24.36
CA SER A 343 -4.93 34.84 23.53
C SER A 343 -6.06 33.97 24.08
N ARG A 344 -5.83 33.19 25.15
CA ARG A 344 -6.76 32.16 25.65
C ARG A 344 -7.18 31.15 24.57
N SER A 345 -6.29 30.90 23.63
CA SER A 345 -6.51 30.01 22.49
C SER A 345 -5.28 29.13 22.24
N ASN A 346 -5.41 28.19 21.32
CA ASN A 346 -4.30 27.41 20.77
C ASN A 346 -3.95 28.03 19.40
N PRO A 347 -2.70 28.45 19.14
CA PRO A 347 -1.46 28.28 19.92
C PRO A 347 -1.41 29.02 21.26
N ILE A 348 -0.77 28.39 22.25
CA ILE A 348 -0.50 28.92 23.59
C ILE A 348 0.79 29.74 23.56
N ASP A 349 0.66 31.07 23.46
CA ASP A 349 1.79 31.99 23.48
C ASP A 349 2.26 32.28 24.92
N VAL A 350 3.46 31.81 25.26
CA VAL A 350 4.11 32.05 26.55
C VAL A 350 4.88 33.37 26.60
N VAL A 351 4.92 34.12 25.48
CA VAL A 351 5.59 35.41 25.29
C VAL A 351 7.12 35.31 25.25
N GLY A 352 7.78 36.21 24.51
CA GLY A 352 9.22 36.16 24.23
C GLY A 352 10.16 36.30 25.44
N ASP A 353 9.64 36.76 26.59
CA ASP A 353 10.34 36.86 27.88
C ASP A 353 10.19 35.59 28.73
N ALA A 354 9.56 34.53 28.21
CA ALA A 354 9.33 33.29 28.94
C ALA A 354 10.64 32.66 29.44
N ASP A 355 10.70 32.47 30.76
CA ASP A 355 11.73 31.66 31.39
C ASP A 355 11.40 30.16 31.30
N LYS A 356 12.39 29.33 31.65
CA LYS A 356 12.23 27.87 31.67
C LYS A 356 11.09 27.40 32.59
N LEU A 357 10.80 28.12 33.68
CA LEU A 357 9.74 27.76 34.61
C LEU A 357 8.35 27.96 34.01
N ARG A 358 8.14 29.04 33.24
CA ARG A 358 6.88 29.30 32.52
C ARG A 358 6.59 28.18 31.53
N TYR A 359 7.58 27.77 30.73
CA TYR A 359 7.46 26.61 29.83
C TYR A 359 7.06 25.33 30.58
N VAL A 360 7.78 24.98 31.65
CA VAL A 360 7.52 23.76 32.43
C VAL A 360 6.10 23.75 33.01
N LYS A 361 5.65 24.87 33.59
CA LYS A 361 4.28 25.00 34.14
C LYS A 361 3.22 24.84 33.06
N THR A 362 3.38 25.48 31.90
CA THR A 362 2.45 25.37 30.77
C THR A 362 2.41 23.95 30.22
N ILE A 363 3.56 23.28 30.07
CA ILE A 363 3.65 21.89 29.59
C ILE A 363 2.90 20.96 30.55
N ASN A 364 3.14 21.06 31.86
CA ASN A 364 2.47 20.22 32.85
C ASN A 364 0.94 20.42 32.82
N ALA A 365 0.46 21.65 32.72
CA ALA A 365 -0.97 21.94 32.60
C ALA A 365 -1.63 21.23 31.41
N ILE A 366 -0.94 21.15 30.26
CA ILE A 366 -1.45 20.41 29.10
C ILE A 366 -1.34 18.89 29.29
N LEU A 367 -0.22 18.39 29.81
CA LEU A 367 0.00 16.95 30.03
C LEU A 367 -0.95 16.34 31.08
N ASP A 368 -1.41 17.15 32.04
CA ASP A 368 -2.40 16.76 33.05
C ASP A 368 -3.83 16.69 32.48
N SER A 369 -4.08 17.33 31.33
CA SER A 369 -5.37 17.33 30.64
C SER A 369 -5.52 16.19 29.60
N ASP A 370 -6.70 16.08 28.99
CA ASP A 370 -6.97 15.22 27.83
C ASP A 370 -7.41 16.04 26.58
N CYS A 371 -7.09 17.34 26.55
CA CYS A 371 -7.51 18.26 25.50
C CYS A 371 -6.74 18.06 24.17
N ALA A 372 -5.54 17.48 24.23
CA ALA A 372 -4.66 17.28 23.08
C ALA A 372 -4.17 15.82 22.99
N ASP A 373 -3.77 15.41 21.78
CA ASP A 373 -3.19 14.09 21.50
C ASP A 373 -1.69 14.18 21.21
N ALA A 374 -1.23 15.35 20.77
CA ALA A 374 0.17 15.68 20.57
C ALA A 374 0.47 17.12 21.05
N LEU A 375 1.74 17.36 21.38
CA LEU A 375 2.24 18.65 21.86
C LEU A 375 3.43 19.08 21.01
N LEU A 376 3.33 20.24 20.37
CA LEU A 376 4.43 20.91 19.70
C LEU A 376 4.94 22.06 20.57
N ILE A 377 6.19 21.95 21.04
CA ILE A 377 6.83 22.97 21.86
C ILE A 377 7.81 23.75 20.98
N MET A 378 7.60 25.05 20.86
CA MET A 378 8.35 25.93 19.97
C MET A 378 9.11 26.96 20.79
N HIS A 379 10.35 27.21 20.40
CA HIS A 379 11.22 28.17 21.06
C HIS A 379 12.04 28.97 20.05
N SER A 380 11.90 30.28 20.13
CA SER A 380 12.76 31.27 19.46
C SER A 380 13.72 31.86 20.48
N PRO A 381 15.05 31.68 20.32
CA PRO A 381 16.04 32.20 21.26
C PRO A 381 15.93 33.73 21.44
N SER A 382 16.01 34.19 22.69
CA SER A 382 16.02 35.62 23.04
C SER A 382 17.07 35.91 24.11
N ALA A 383 17.40 37.18 24.33
CA ALA A 383 18.42 37.57 25.33
C ALA A 383 18.07 37.13 26.77
N VAL A 384 16.79 36.86 27.05
CA VAL A 384 16.26 36.51 28.37
C VAL A 384 15.82 35.04 28.46
N SER A 385 15.92 34.28 27.35
CA SER A 385 15.47 32.89 27.26
C SER A 385 16.57 32.05 26.62
N ASP A 386 17.45 31.49 27.45
CA ASP A 386 18.57 30.66 26.98
C ASP A 386 18.05 29.35 26.37
N SER A 387 18.58 29.02 25.20
CA SER A 387 18.10 27.90 24.39
C SER A 387 18.40 26.54 25.01
N VAL A 388 19.58 26.39 25.61
CA VAL A 388 20.09 25.12 26.16
C VAL A 388 19.47 24.87 27.53
N GLU A 389 19.49 25.86 28.42
CA GLU A 389 18.89 25.73 29.75
C GLU A 389 17.39 25.44 29.68
N THR A 390 16.69 26.08 28.73
CA THR A 390 15.25 25.83 28.52
C THR A 390 15.02 24.42 28.01
N ALA A 391 15.84 23.92 27.09
CA ALA A 391 15.74 22.54 26.60
C ALA A 391 15.99 21.51 27.71
N GLU A 392 17.02 21.70 28.55
CA GLU A 392 17.31 20.81 29.68
C GLU A 392 16.14 20.74 30.68
N ALA A 393 15.58 21.90 31.03
CA ALA A 393 14.44 21.98 31.94
C ALA A 393 13.19 21.29 31.38
N ILE A 394 12.90 21.49 30.08
CA ILE A 394 11.77 20.84 29.39
C ILE A 394 11.97 19.32 29.33
N ILE A 395 13.16 18.86 28.96
CA ILE A 395 13.50 17.42 28.93
C ILE A 395 13.30 16.79 30.32
N ALA A 396 13.79 17.45 31.37
CA ALA A 396 13.63 16.98 32.74
C ALA A 396 12.16 16.92 33.16
N ALA A 397 11.37 17.96 32.86
CA ALA A 397 9.95 18.01 33.17
C ALA A 397 9.15 16.90 32.44
N ILE A 398 9.38 16.73 31.13
CA ILE A 398 8.73 15.68 30.34
C ILE A 398 9.03 14.30 30.93
N LYS A 399 10.31 14.00 31.20
CA LYS A 399 10.70 12.69 31.74
C LYS A 399 10.13 12.41 33.13
N ALA A 400 10.01 13.44 33.97
CA ALA A 400 9.44 13.33 35.31
C ALA A 400 7.91 13.16 35.31
N HIS A 401 7.23 13.62 34.24
CA HIS A 401 5.77 13.62 34.20
C HIS A 401 5.19 12.20 34.01
N PRO A 402 4.26 11.72 34.84
CA PRO A 402 3.74 10.34 34.75
C PRO A 402 2.98 10.07 33.43
N ARG A 403 2.36 11.11 32.86
CA ARG A 403 1.57 11.02 31.62
C ARG A 403 2.35 11.27 30.32
N HIS A 404 3.67 11.53 30.34
CA HIS A 404 4.39 11.94 29.11
C HIS A 404 4.27 10.93 27.96
N LYS A 405 4.24 9.63 28.28
CA LYS A 405 4.07 8.55 27.28
C LYS A 405 2.67 8.50 26.66
N ARG A 406 1.72 9.35 27.06
CA ARG A 406 0.39 9.44 26.43
C ARG A 406 0.35 10.42 25.25
N PHE A 407 1.37 11.26 25.11
CA PHE A 407 1.43 12.32 24.11
C PHE A 407 2.58 12.07 23.15
N ASN A 408 2.38 12.42 21.88
CA ASN A 408 3.52 12.63 20.98
C ASN A 408 4.03 14.05 21.19
N ILE A 409 5.27 14.18 21.68
CA ILE A 409 5.88 15.48 21.97
C ILE A 409 6.91 15.77 20.90
N LEU A 410 6.74 16.88 20.19
CA LEU A 410 7.64 17.38 19.15
C LEU A 410 8.19 18.73 19.59
N THR A 411 9.41 19.07 19.17
CA THR A 411 9.99 20.37 19.48
C THR A 411 10.44 21.11 18.23
N ASN A 412 10.32 22.43 18.22
CA ASN A 412 10.92 23.30 17.22
C ASN A 412 11.78 24.36 17.89
N TRP A 413 13.09 24.25 17.71
CA TRP A 413 14.07 25.22 18.23
C TRP A 413 14.65 26.00 17.06
N SER A 414 14.24 27.26 16.92
CA SER A 414 14.55 28.10 15.76
C SER A 414 15.97 28.67 15.83
N GLY A 415 16.65 28.73 14.67
CA GLY A 415 18.03 29.24 14.54
C GLY A 415 19.09 28.14 14.46
N GLU A 416 20.36 28.52 14.30
CA GLU A 416 21.46 27.55 14.12
C GLU A 416 22.48 27.59 15.25
N GLN A 417 23.20 28.70 15.46
CA GLN A 417 24.33 28.73 16.40
C GLN A 417 23.92 28.43 17.85
N THR A 418 22.88 29.09 18.37
CA THR A 418 22.43 28.95 19.76
C THR A 418 21.47 27.79 19.96
N ALA A 419 20.71 27.42 18.93
CA ALA A 419 19.69 26.37 19.02
C ALA A 419 20.21 24.96 18.68
N LYS A 420 21.30 24.81 17.92
CA LYS A 420 21.86 23.49 17.56
C LYS A 420 22.26 22.64 18.78
N PRO A 421 22.93 23.19 19.81
CA PRO A 421 23.23 22.41 21.02
C PRO A 421 21.96 21.92 21.74
N ALA A 422 20.94 22.79 21.85
CA ALA A 422 19.65 22.43 22.45
C ALA A 422 18.93 21.31 21.67
N ARG A 423 18.92 21.38 20.33
CA ARG A 423 18.40 20.29 19.48
C ARG A 423 19.12 18.97 19.73
N LEU A 424 20.46 18.98 19.84
CA LEU A 424 21.22 17.77 20.13
C LEU A 424 20.81 17.14 21.49
N LEU A 425 20.45 17.94 22.49
CA LEU A 425 19.94 17.43 23.76
C LEU A 425 18.59 16.74 23.61
N PHE A 426 17.67 17.30 22.81
CA PHE A 426 16.38 16.64 22.50
C PHE A 426 16.59 15.32 21.77
N THR A 427 17.43 15.28 20.74
CA THR A 427 17.77 14.05 20.02
C THR A 427 18.32 12.98 20.96
N LYS A 428 19.27 13.34 21.85
CA LYS A 428 19.81 12.42 22.86
C LYS A 428 18.78 11.97 23.89
N ALA A 429 17.75 12.79 24.14
CA ALA A 429 16.65 12.45 25.01
C ALA A 429 15.56 11.61 24.33
N GLY A 430 15.66 11.36 23.01
CA GLY A 430 14.64 10.66 22.23
C GLY A 430 13.38 11.49 21.96
N ILE A 431 13.51 12.82 21.93
CA ILE A 431 12.43 13.75 21.61
C ILE A 431 12.70 14.37 20.23
N PRO A 432 11.84 14.16 19.22
CA PRO A 432 12.02 14.71 17.88
C PRO A 432 12.12 16.24 17.88
N THR A 433 13.08 16.80 17.13
CA THR A 433 13.35 18.24 17.13
C THR A 433 13.63 18.82 15.75
N TYR A 434 13.02 19.97 15.45
CA TYR A 434 13.02 20.56 14.12
C TYR A 434 13.55 21.99 14.11
N ARG A 435 14.10 22.39 12.97
CA ARG A 435 14.63 23.74 12.73
C ARG A 435 13.54 24.77 12.48
N THR A 436 12.46 24.38 11.80
CA THR A 436 11.40 25.29 11.38
C THR A 436 10.03 24.81 11.87
N PRO A 437 9.08 25.73 12.13
CA PRO A 437 7.71 25.39 12.55
C PRO A 437 6.99 24.49 11.53
N GLU A 438 7.14 24.77 10.24
CA GLU A 438 6.54 24.01 9.16
C GLU A 438 7.06 22.58 9.17
N SER A 439 8.37 22.38 9.33
CA SER A 439 8.97 21.03 9.40
C SER A 439 8.43 20.23 10.58
N ALA A 440 8.21 20.87 11.73
CA ALA A 440 7.65 20.20 12.91
C ALA A 440 6.18 19.81 12.71
N VAL A 441 5.40 20.66 12.05
CA VAL A 441 4.00 20.37 11.71
C VAL A 441 3.91 19.30 10.64
N VAL A 442 4.76 19.35 9.60
CA VAL A 442 4.87 18.30 8.57
C VAL A 442 5.16 16.94 9.22
N ALA A 443 6.11 16.91 10.16
CA ALA A 443 6.45 15.72 10.92
C ALA A 443 5.29 15.18 11.78
N PHE A 444 4.49 16.06 12.39
CA PHE A 444 3.27 15.67 13.08
C PHE A 444 2.22 15.11 12.09
N MET A 445 2.04 15.77 10.95
CA MET A 445 1.09 15.33 9.92
C MET A 445 1.47 13.98 9.32
N HIS A 446 2.75 13.64 9.23
CA HIS A 446 3.19 12.28 8.88
C HIS A 446 2.70 11.21 9.86
N LEU A 447 2.67 11.49 11.17
CA LEU A 447 2.08 10.57 12.15
C LEU A 447 0.57 10.42 11.93
N VAL A 448 -0.12 11.53 11.65
CA VAL A 448 -1.56 11.55 11.40
C VAL A 448 -1.89 10.77 10.13
N GLU A 449 -1.19 11.02 9.03
CA GLU A 449 -1.35 10.32 7.76
C GLU A 449 -1.04 8.84 7.89
N TYR A 450 0.07 8.48 8.57
CA TYR A 450 0.39 7.09 8.86
C TYR A 450 -0.75 6.40 9.61
N ARG A 451 -1.29 7.05 10.65
CA ARG A 451 -2.44 6.50 11.38
C ARG A 451 -3.68 6.34 10.52
N ARG A 452 -3.99 7.33 9.66
CA ARG A 452 -5.13 7.25 8.74
C ARG A 452 -4.97 6.07 7.77
N ASN A 453 -3.78 5.86 7.23
CA ASN A 453 -3.48 4.72 6.35
C ASN A 453 -3.57 3.38 7.11
N GLN A 454 -3.11 3.32 8.36
CA GLN A 454 -3.24 2.14 9.21
C GLN A 454 -4.70 1.82 9.54
N LYS A 455 -5.51 2.84 9.87
CA LYS A 455 -6.96 2.66 10.03
C LYS A 455 -7.59 2.12 8.76
N GLN A 456 -7.26 2.67 7.59
CA GLN A 456 -7.78 2.18 6.31
C GLN A 456 -7.34 0.73 6.00
N LEU A 457 -6.15 0.32 6.44
CA LEU A 457 -5.66 -1.05 6.32
C LEU A 457 -6.42 -2.02 7.23
N MET A 458 -6.84 -1.56 8.42
CA MET A 458 -7.52 -2.33 9.47
C MET A 458 -9.03 -2.11 9.49
N GLU A 459 -9.59 -1.33 8.57
CA GLU A 459 -11.01 -1.00 8.58
C GLU A 459 -11.85 -2.20 8.15
N THR A 460 -12.86 -2.51 8.95
CA THR A 460 -13.88 -3.50 8.62
C THR A 460 -14.97 -2.82 7.78
N PRO A 461 -14.98 -3.03 6.45
CA PRO A 461 -16.01 -2.49 5.58
C PRO A 461 -17.43 -2.89 5.95
N THR A 462 -18.37 -2.13 5.40
CA THR A 462 -19.80 -2.46 5.37
C THR A 462 -20.14 -2.99 3.98
N THR A 463 -20.94 -4.06 3.93
CA THR A 463 -21.34 -4.75 2.70
C THR A 463 -22.09 -3.80 1.75
N ALA A 464 -21.61 -3.67 0.51
CA ALA A 464 -22.47 -3.25 -0.59
C ALA A 464 -23.31 -4.46 -1.03
N GLU A 465 -24.54 -4.25 -1.52
CA GLU A 465 -25.43 -5.34 -1.91
C GLU A 465 -24.73 -6.33 -2.86
N PRO A 466 -24.75 -7.64 -2.56
CA PRO A 466 -24.14 -8.64 -3.40
C PRO A 466 -24.84 -8.67 -4.76
N LEU A 467 -24.06 -8.86 -5.83
CA LEU A 467 -24.59 -9.04 -7.17
C LEU A 467 -25.31 -10.39 -7.26
N HIS A 468 -26.40 -10.45 -8.02
CA HIS A 468 -27.01 -11.73 -8.38
C HIS A 468 -26.11 -12.44 -9.38
N ILE A 469 -25.79 -13.70 -9.10
CA ILE A 469 -24.92 -14.53 -9.96
C ILE A 469 -25.45 -14.62 -11.39
N ALA A 470 -26.77 -14.62 -11.55
CA ALA A 470 -27.42 -14.64 -12.87
C ALA A 470 -27.08 -13.40 -13.70
N ASP A 471 -27.10 -12.20 -13.09
CA ASP A 471 -26.80 -10.94 -13.80
C ASP A 471 -25.31 -10.87 -14.17
N VAL A 472 -24.44 -11.37 -13.31
CA VAL A 472 -22.99 -11.46 -13.58
C VAL A 472 -22.72 -12.40 -14.75
N ASN A 473 -23.37 -13.57 -14.80
CA ASN A 473 -23.22 -14.51 -15.90
C ASN A 473 -23.75 -13.93 -17.21
N ALA A 474 -24.93 -13.28 -17.18
CA ALA A 474 -25.47 -12.59 -18.35
C ALA A 474 -24.54 -11.48 -18.85
N ALA A 475 -23.86 -10.76 -17.94
CA ALA A 475 -22.89 -9.74 -18.31
C ALA A 475 -21.64 -10.34 -18.98
N LYS A 476 -21.15 -11.48 -18.47
CA LYS A 476 -20.03 -12.22 -19.07
C LYS A 476 -20.36 -12.70 -20.48
N GLU A 477 -21.53 -13.32 -20.66
CA GLU A 477 -22.03 -13.75 -21.97
C GLU A 477 -22.16 -12.56 -22.95
N TRP A 478 -22.68 -11.43 -22.47
CA TRP A 478 -22.81 -10.22 -23.28
C TRP A 478 -21.44 -9.70 -23.75
N VAL A 479 -20.44 -9.68 -22.87
CA VAL A 479 -19.06 -9.26 -23.21
C VAL A 479 -18.42 -10.22 -24.21
N GLU A 480 -18.57 -11.53 -24.03
CA GLU A 480 -18.08 -12.55 -24.96
C GLU A 480 -18.70 -12.37 -26.35
N GLN A 481 -20.00 -12.07 -26.42
CA GLN A 481 -20.68 -11.78 -27.68
C GLN A 481 -20.07 -10.57 -28.40
N GLN A 482 -19.80 -9.47 -27.68
CA GLN A 482 -19.21 -8.26 -28.28
C GLN A 482 -17.77 -8.49 -28.79
N LEU A 483 -17.03 -9.42 -28.19
CA LEU A 483 -15.65 -9.76 -28.57
C LEU A 483 -15.53 -10.95 -29.54
N SER A 484 -16.65 -11.54 -29.94
CA SER A 484 -16.66 -12.72 -30.82
C SER A 484 -16.04 -12.48 -32.20
N GLU A 485 -16.22 -11.28 -32.76
CA GLU A 485 -15.75 -10.93 -34.12
C GLU A 485 -14.40 -10.21 -34.15
N LYS A 486 -14.04 -9.50 -33.06
CA LYS A 486 -12.87 -8.63 -33.01
C LYS A 486 -12.15 -8.78 -31.67
N PRO A 487 -10.79 -8.75 -31.66
CA PRO A 487 -10.02 -8.84 -30.43
C PRO A 487 -10.20 -7.62 -29.50
N GLN A 488 -10.68 -6.51 -30.05
CA GLN A 488 -10.97 -5.28 -29.31
C GLN A 488 -12.20 -4.60 -29.92
N VAL A 489 -13.08 -4.07 -29.06
CA VAL A 489 -14.26 -3.32 -29.47
C VAL A 489 -14.45 -2.10 -28.57
N SER A 490 -14.82 -0.96 -29.19
CA SER A 490 -15.22 0.26 -28.49
C SER A 490 -16.71 0.46 -28.67
N LEU A 491 -17.39 0.80 -27.58
CA LEU A 491 -18.85 0.85 -27.47
C LEU A 491 -19.28 2.16 -26.81
N ASP A 492 -20.28 2.81 -27.40
CA ASP A 492 -20.83 4.07 -26.90
C ASP A 492 -22.03 3.80 -25.95
N THR A 493 -22.45 4.81 -25.19
CA THR A 493 -23.55 4.78 -24.19
C THR A 493 -24.76 3.91 -24.56
N HIS A 494 -25.30 4.06 -25.77
CA HIS A 494 -26.50 3.34 -26.21
C HIS A 494 -26.29 1.82 -26.33
N GLN A 495 -25.07 1.37 -26.65
CA GLN A 495 -24.70 -0.05 -26.70
C GLN A 495 -24.50 -0.61 -25.28
N LEU A 496 -24.06 0.23 -24.35
CA LEU A 496 -23.72 -0.15 -22.98
C LEU A 496 -24.91 -0.23 -22.03
N GLY A 497 -26.06 0.33 -22.40
CA GLY A 497 -27.23 0.39 -21.52
C GLY A 497 -27.64 -0.97 -20.95
N THR A 498 -27.54 -2.05 -21.72
CA THR A 498 -27.84 -3.42 -21.23
C THR A 498 -26.83 -3.85 -20.17
N LEU A 499 -25.52 -3.71 -20.45
CA LEU A 499 -24.47 -4.10 -19.51
C LEU A 499 -24.55 -3.29 -18.21
N LEU A 500 -24.71 -1.97 -18.30
CA LEU A 500 -24.78 -1.09 -17.13
C LEU A 500 -26.00 -1.42 -16.25
N LYS A 501 -27.14 -1.79 -16.84
CA LYS A 501 -28.32 -2.24 -16.09
C LYS A 501 -28.10 -3.56 -15.34
N LEU A 502 -27.33 -4.50 -15.90
CA LEU A 502 -26.98 -5.76 -15.20
C LEU A 502 -26.17 -5.51 -13.92
N PHE A 503 -25.50 -4.36 -13.82
CA PHE A 503 -24.82 -3.92 -12.61
C PHE A 503 -25.65 -2.92 -11.78
N ASN A 504 -26.95 -2.75 -12.05
CA ASN A 504 -27.87 -1.82 -11.37
C ASN A 504 -27.48 -0.33 -11.48
N PHE A 505 -26.87 0.09 -12.59
CA PHE A 505 -26.68 1.51 -12.86
C PHE A 505 -27.94 2.13 -13.49
N ASP A 506 -28.28 3.33 -13.04
CA ASP A 506 -29.28 4.17 -13.71
C ASP A 506 -28.63 4.87 -14.91
N VAL A 507 -29.13 4.58 -16.10
CA VAL A 507 -28.61 5.11 -17.36
C VAL A 507 -29.72 5.85 -18.07
N LEU A 508 -29.43 7.09 -18.46
CA LEU A 508 -30.38 7.90 -19.20
C LEU A 508 -30.70 7.21 -20.54
N PRO A 509 -31.99 6.92 -20.83
CA PRO A 509 -32.38 6.34 -22.11
C PRO A 509 -31.84 7.15 -23.29
N THR A 510 -31.21 6.46 -24.23
CA THR A 510 -30.49 7.06 -25.36
C THR A 510 -30.93 6.39 -26.64
N TRP A 511 -31.33 7.19 -27.62
CA TRP A 511 -31.76 6.73 -28.93
C TRP A 511 -30.82 7.23 -30.02
N ILE A 512 -30.75 6.51 -31.14
CA ILE A 512 -29.91 6.87 -32.28
C ILE A 512 -30.81 7.44 -33.37
N ALA A 513 -30.36 8.53 -33.98
CA ALA A 513 -30.92 9.07 -35.22
C ALA A 513 -29.83 9.10 -36.30
N GLY A 514 -30.10 8.58 -37.48
CA GLY A 514 -29.22 8.65 -38.64
C GLY A 514 -29.21 10.03 -39.29
N ASP A 515 -30.31 10.77 -39.17
CA ASP A 515 -30.46 12.11 -39.74
C ASP A 515 -31.35 13.03 -38.89
N THR A 516 -31.47 14.28 -39.34
CA THR A 516 -32.25 15.35 -38.71
C THR A 516 -33.74 15.01 -38.59
N SER A 517 -34.32 14.34 -39.58
CA SER A 517 -35.76 14.00 -39.56
C SER A 517 -36.05 12.91 -38.53
N GLU A 518 -35.20 11.90 -38.47
CA GLU A 518 -35.29 10.84 -37.46
C GLU A 518 -35.06 11.41 -36.05
N ALA A 519 -34.12 12.35 -35.89
CA ALA A 519 -33.85 12.99 -34.60
C ALA A 519 -35.08 13.76 -34.07
N VAL A 520 -35.81 14.46 -34.95
CA VAL A 520 -37.07 15.13 -34.62
C VAL A 520 -38.14 14.12 -34.24
N HIS A 521 -38.32 13.05 -35.02
CA HIS A 521 -39.32 12.02 -34.73
C HIS A 521 -39.09 11.36 -33.36
N ILE A 522 -37.84 11.03 -33.06
CA ILE A 522 -37.45 10.46 -31.76
C ILE A 522 -37.70 11.48 -30.64
N ALA A 523 -37.35 12.76 -30.83
CA ALA A 523 -37.59 13.80 -29.83
C ALA A 523 -39.08 13.97 -29.50
N GLU A 524 -39.97 13.86 -30.49
CA GLU A 524 -41.43 13.90 -30.27
C GLU A 524 -41.93 12.72 -29.43
N GLN A 525 -41.34 11.53 -29.58
CA GLN A 525 -41.68 10.37 -28.78
C GLN A 525 -41.18 10.47 -27.33
N ILE A 526 -39.97 11.01 -27.13
CA ILE A 526 -39.37 11.20 -25.80
C ILE A 526 -40.13 12.30 -25.02
N GLY A 527 -40.51 13.37 -25.71
CA GLY A 527 -41.05 14.58 -25.12
C GLY A 527 -39.95 15.60 -24.77
N TYR A 528 -40.30 16.88 -24.85
CA TYR A 528 -39.38 18.00 -24.67
C TYR A 528 -39.24 18.42 -23.19
N PRO A 529 -38.10 18.98 -22.76
CA PRO A 529 -36.91 19.26 -23.58
C PRO A 529 -35.99 18.05 -23.78
N VAL A 530 -35.25 18.04 -24.89
CA VAL A 530 -34.28 16.99 -25.26
C VAL A 530 -32.87 17.54 -25.46
N ALA A 531 -31.90 16.64 -25.51
CA ALA A 531 -30.53 16.89 -25.92
C ALA A 531 -30.20 16.10 -27.19
N VAL A 532 -29.45 16.72 -28.10
CA VAL A 532 -28.94 16.11 -29.32
C VAL A 532 -27.41 16.15 -29.29
N LYS A 533 -26.77 15.00 -29.48
CA LYS A 533 -25.31 14.85 -29.43
C LYS A 533 -24.80 14.18 -30.71
N LEU A 534 -23.60 14.53 -31.15
CA LEU A 534 -22.92 13.88 -32.26
C LEU A 534 -22.50 12.46 -31.90
N ARG A 535 -22.67 11.53 -32.85
CA ARG A 535 -22.12 10.18 -32.78
C ARG A 535 -21.09 9.97 -33.89
N SER A 536 -19.81 9.89 -33.52
CA SER A 536 -18.71 9.66 -34.46
C SER A 536 -17.53 8.99 -33.75
N PRO A 537 -17.02 7.84 -34.24
CA PRO A 537 -15.82 7.21 -33.67
C PRO A 537 -14.53 7.99 -34.00
N ASP A 538 -14.56 8.88 -34.99
CA ASP A 538 -13.36 9.59 -35.47
C ASP A 538 -13.16 10.94 -34.76
N ILE A 539 -14.06 11.32 -33.84
CA ILE A 539 -14.02 12.60 -33.11
C ILE A 539 -13.97 12.29 -31.61
N ALA A 540 -12.79 12.50 -31.02
CA ALA A 540 -12.51 12.14 -29.63
C ALA A 540 -13.31 12.98 -28.61
N HIS A 541 -13.48 14.29 -28.86
CA HIS A 541 -14.24 15.17 -28.00
C HIS A 541 -15.37 15.84 -28.77
N LYS A 542 -16.62 15.55 -28.36
CA LYS A 542 -17.83 16.13 -28.97
C LYS A 542 -17.79 17.67 -28.91
N SER A 543 -17.11 18.26 -27.92
CA SER A 543 -16.92 19.71 -27.80
C SER A 543 -16.14 20.34 -28.95
N ASP A 544 -15.25 19.60 -29.61
CA ASP A 544 -14.36 20.14 -30.66
C ASP A 544 -15.12 20.64 -31.89
N VAL A 545 -16.33 20.12 -32.10
CA VAL A 545 -17.25 20.51 -33.18
C VAL A 545 -18.56 21.11 -32.66
N GLN A 546 -18.61 21.46 -31.37
CA GLN A 546 -19.85 21.81 -30.65
C GLN A 546 -20.95 20.76 -30.92
N GLY A 547 -20.57 19.49 -30.85
CA GLY A 547 -21.40 18.33 -31.12
C GLY A 547 -22.37 17.99 -30.00
N VAL A 548 -22.68 18.90 -29.08
CA VAL A 548 -23.64 18.71 -28.00
C VAL A 548 -24.54 19.94 -27.95
N MET A 549 -25.83 19.73 -28.16
CA MET A 549 -26.88 20.76 -28.06
C MET A 549 -27.89 20.32 -27.02
N LEU A 550 -28.09 21.15 -25.99
CA LEU A 550 -28.90 20.84 -24.80
C LEU A 550 -30.15 21.71 -24.74
N ASN A 551 -31.15 21.26 -23.96
CA ASN A 551 -32.36 22.02 -23.64
C ASN A 551 -33.19 22.44 -24.87
N LEU A 552 -33.31 21.57 -25.87
CA LEU A 552 -34.09 21.80 -27.09
C LEU A 552 -35.57 21.55 -26.80
N ARG A 553 -36.43 22.53 -27.06
CA ARG A 553 -37.79 22.60 -26.50
C ARG A 553 -38.89 22.25 -27.50
N ASN A 554 -38.55 22.10 -28.77
CA ASN A 554 -39.49 21.81 -29.85
C ASN A 554 -38.75 21.20 -31.04
N SER A 555 -39.53 20.70 -32.00
CA SER A 555 -39.03 20.03 -33.20
C SER A 555 -38.15 20.93 -34.08
N GLN A 556 -38.46 22.22 -34.16
CA GLN A 556 -37.69 23.19 -34.95
C GLN A 556 -36.29 23.40 -34.38
N GLU A 557 -36.17 23.54 -33.06
CA GLU A 557 -34.89 23.64 -32.35
C GLU A 557 -34.06 22.37 -32.54
N VAL A 558 -34.69 21.18 -32.45
CA VAL A 558 -34.02 19.90 -32.70
C VAL A 558 -33.49 19.82 -34.13
N ALA A 559 -34.32 20.16 -35.13
CA ALA A 559 -33.92 20.12 -36.52
C ALA A 559 -32.71 21.03 -36.79
N SER A 560 -32.80 22.28 -36.31
CA SER A 560 -31.72 23.27 -36.49
C SER A 560 -30.43 22.87 -35.76
N ALA A 561 -30.54 22.30 -34.56
CA ALA A 561 -29.39 21.81 -33.80
C ALA A 561 -28.70 20.61 -34.49
N ALA A 562 -29.48 19.65 -34.97
CA ALA A 562 -29.01 18.45 -35.67
C ALA A 562 -28.26 18.81 -36.96
N ASP A 563 -28.87 19.63 -37.83
CA ASP A 563 -28.23 20.09 -39.07
C ASP A 563 -26.92 20.84 -38.75
N ALA A 564 -26.96 21.76 -37.78
CA ALA A 564 -25.78 22.54 -37.42
C ALA A 564 -24.63 21.68 -36.88
N ILE A 565 -24.92 20.62 -36.10
CA ILE A 565 -23.91 19.66 -35.64
C ILE A 565 -23.30 18.92 -36.83
N LEU A 566 -24.13 18.37 -37.72
CA LEU A 566 -23.67 17.59 -38.88
C LEU A 566 -22.85 18.43 -39.85
N ASP A 567 -23.29 19.67 -40.11
CA ASP A 567 -22.60 20.59 -41.02
C ASP A 567 -21.25 21.05 -40.47
N ARG A 568 -21.18 21.47 -39.20
CA ARG A 568 -19.91 21.79 -38.55
C ARG A 568 -18.94 20.62 -38.58
N THR A 569 -19.45 19.42 -38.32
CA THR A 569 -18.64 18.20 -38.32
C THR A 569 -18.05 17.93 -39.70
N LYS A 570 -18.86 18.00 -40.76
CA LYS A 570 -18.39 17.83 -42.15
C LYS A 570 -17.38 18.90 -42.58
N LEU A 571 -17.50 20.13 -42.07
CA LEU A 571 -16.58 21.22 -42.35
C LEU A 571 -15.24 21.05 -41.63
N SER A 572 -15.28 20.79 -40.32
CA SER A 572 -14.08 20.68 -39.48
C SER A 572 -13.34 19.35 -39.68
N TYR A 573 -14.07 18.26 -39.94
CA TYR A 573 -13.52 16.91 -40.12
C TYR A 573 -14.15 16.22 -41.35
N PRO A 574 -13.80 16.62 -42.59
CA PRO A 574 -14.43 16.10 -43.81
C PRO A 574 -14.27 14.60 -44.03
N ALA A 575 -13.23 13.99 -43.46
CA ALA A 575 -12.93 12.58 -43.56
C ALA A 575 -13.49 11.74 -42.40
N ALA A 576 -14.14 12.35 -41.40
CA ALA A 576 -14.67 11.64 -40.25
C ALA A 576 -15.93 10.84 -40.62
N ARG A 577 -16.01 9.60 -40.11
CA ARG A 577 -17.19 8.75 -40.20
C ARG A 577 -18.24 9.22 -39.20
N ILE A 578 -19.32 9.81 -39.71
CA ILE A 578 -20.44 10.23 -38.89
C ILE A 578 -21.46 9.10 -38.83
N HIS A 579 -21.67 8.53 -37.64
CA HIS A 579 -22.65 7.46 -37.40
C HIS A 579 -24.06 7.99 -37.06
N GLY A 580 -24.24 9.31 -37.09
CA GLY A 580 -25.50 9.99 -36.83
C GLY A 580 -25.47 10.85 -35.56
N LEU A 581 -26.59 10.88 -34.87
CA LEU A 581 -26.87 11.67 -33.67
C LEU A 581 -27.42 10.77 -32.56
N LEU A 582 -27.16 11.15 -31.32
CA LEU A 582 -27.80 10.60 -30.13
C LEU A 582 -28.87 11.59 -29.66
N VAL A 583 -30.08 11.10 -29.40
CA VAL A 583 -31.18 11.89 -28.83
C VAL A 583 -31.49 11.35 -27.44
N GLN A 584 -31.57 12.23 -26.45
CA GLN A 584 -31.83 11.92 -25.04
C GLN A 584 -32.84 12.90 -24.46
N GLY A 585 -33.69 12.46 -23.53
CA GLY A 585 -34.47 13.38 -22.71
C GLY A 585 -33.56 14.26 -21.85
N MET A 586 -33.92 15.51 -21.60
CA MET A 586 -33.07 16.38 -20.79
C MET A 586 -33.11 15.94 -19.32
N ALA A 587 -31.95 15.54 -18.77
CA ALA A 587 -31.82 15.26 -17.35
C ALA A 587 -32.11 16.54 -16.54
N LYS A 588 -32.74 16.39 -15.36
CA LYS A 588 -33.00 17.52 -14.45
C LYS A 588 -31.68 18.00 -13.84
N LEU A 589 -30.99 18.91 -14.52
CA LEU A 589 -29.72 19.50 -14.08
C LEU A 589 -29.85 20.51 -12.93
N ALA A 590 -31.07 21.00 -12.66
CA ALA A 590 -31.29 21.95 -11.58
C ALA A 590 -30.95 21.28 -10.23
N GLY A 591 -29.78 21.60 -9.68
CA GLY A 591 -29.34 21.09 -8.38
C GLY A 591 -28.38 19.91 -8.41
N GLY A 592 -27.87 19.46 -9.58
CA GLY A 592 -26.98 18.29 -9.67
C GLY A 592 -25.50 18.62 -9.93
N GLU A 593 -24.61 17.77 -9.43
CA GLU A 593 -23.16 17.84 -9.67
C GLU A 593 -22.73 16.85 -10.77
N GLU A 594 -21.91 17.29 -11.72
CA GLU A 594 -21.34 16.42 -12.75
C GLU A 594 -20.04 15.80 -12.26
N ILE A 595 -20.04 14.49 -12.10
CA ILE A 595 -18.90 13.69 -11.68
C ILE A 595 -18.39 12.87 -12.87
N ARG A 596 -17.08 12.68 -12.96
CA ARG A 596 -16.45 11.77 -13.91
C ARG A 596 -15.87 10.58 -13.16
N VAL A 597 -16.20 9.38 -13.62
CA VAL A 597 -15.61 8.12 -13.12
C VAL A 597 -14.98 7.41 -14.30
N LYS A 598 -13.66 7.21 -14.23
CA LYS A 598 -12.90 6.55 -15.30
C LYS A 598 -12.17 5.33 -14.77
N VAL A 599 -12.23 4.21 -15.47
CA VAL A 599 -11.42 3.02 -15.24
C VAL A 599 -10.38 2.94 -16.34
N ILE A 600 -9.11 2.83 -15.96
CA ILE A 600 -7.99 2.59 -16.87
C ILE A 600 -7.27 1.31 -16.48
N THR A 601 -6.53 0.69 -17.41
CA THR A 601 -5.63 -0.43 -17.11
C THR A 601 -4.19 0.07 -17.07
N ASP A 602 -3.66 0.27 -15.86
CA ASP A 602 -2.26 0.59 -15.60
C ASP A 602 -1.36 -0.62 -15.89
N LYS A 603 -0.16 -0.37 -16.42
CA LYS A 603 0.78 -1.43 -16.81
C LYS A 603 1.36 -2.22 -15.63
N VAL A 604 1.42 -1.62 -14.44
CA VAL A 604 2.01 -2.24 -13.23
C VAL A 604 0.90 -2.71 -12.31
N PHE A 605 -0.05 -1.82 -12.00
CA PHE A 605 -1.09 -2.09 -11.00
C PHE A 605 -2.38 -2.66 -11.58
N GLY A 606 -2.47 -2.78 -12.91
CA GLY A 606 -3.67 -3.24 -13.58
C GLY A 606 -4.82 -2.23 -13.50
N PRO A 607 -6.07 -2.68 -13.34
CA PRO A 607 -7.22 -1.77 -13.32
C PRO A 607 -7.16 -0.73 -12.20
N VAL A 608 -7.46 0.52 -12.53
CA VAL A 608 -7.50 1.65 -11.58
C VAL A 608 -8.78 2.43 -11.80
N ILE A 609 -9.47 2.78 -10.72
CA ILE A 609 -10.63 3.68 -10.74
C ILE A 609 -10.16 5.09 -10.42
N LEU A 610 -10.48 6.03 -11.30
CA LEU A 610 -10.22 7.46 -11.21
C LEU A 610 -11.53 8.20 -10.96
N LEU A 611 -11.52 9.09 -9.97
CA LEU A 611 -12.67 9.92 -9.59
C LEU A 611 -12.27 11.39 -9.65
N GLY A 612 -13.09 12.20 -10.33
CA GLY A 612 -12.93 13.64 -10.36
C GLY A 612 -14.16 14.35 -10.93
N GLN A 613 -14.03 15.64 -11.19
CA GLN A 613 -15.04 16.45 -11.85
C GLN A 613 -14.65 16.66 -13.31
N GLY A 614 -15.64 16.60 -14.22
CA GLY A 614 -15.42 16.82 -15.66
C GLY A 614 -14.95 18.25 -15.97
N GLY A 615 -14.26 18.41 -17.10
CA GLY A 615 -13.78 19.69 -17.61
C GLY A 615 -13.22 19.56 -19.03
N SER A 616 -13.11 20.66 -19.77
CA SER A 616 -12.65 20.65 -21.17
C SER A 616 -11.20 20.20 -21.35
N GLU A 617 -10.35 20.37 -20.33
CA GLU A 617 -8.94 19.96 -20.34
C GLU A 617 -8.63 18.95 -19.23
N TRP A 618 -9.56 18.03 -18.96
CA TRP A 618 -9.42 17.05 -17.87
C TRP A 618 -8.22 16.12 -18.09
N SER A 619 -7.32 16.07 -17.11
CA SER A 619 -6.14 15.19 -17.09
C SER A 619 -6.23 14.22 -15.92
N GLU A 620 -6.10 12.92 -16.23
CA GLU A 620 -6.07 11.83 -15.24
C GLU A 620 -5.08 12.09 -14.11
N SER A 621 -3.92 12.71 -14.40
CA SER A 621 -2.86 12.96 -13.43
C SER A 621 -3.09 14.14 -12.48
N ARG A 622 -3.95 15.10 -12.85
CA ARG A 622 -4.13 16.38 -12.13
C ARG A 622 -5.53 16.58 -11.59
N ASP A 623 -6.52 15.99 -12.23
CA ASP A 623 -7.94 16.29 -12.01
C ASP A 623 -8.70 15.08 -11.45
N ALA A 624 -7.98 14.06 -10.98
CA ALA A 624 -8.55 12.84 -10.43
C ALA A 624 -7.79 12.33 -9.21
N SER A 625 -8.54 11.73 -8.28
CA SER A 625 -8.00 10.82 -7.27
C SER A 625 -8.12 9.38 -7.77
N ALA A 626 -7.14 8.53 -7.43
CA ALA A 626 -7.10 7.13 -7.86
C ALA A 626 -7.38 6.14 -6.73
N ALA A 627 -8.02 5.01 -7.05
CA ALA A 627 -8.16 3.85 -6.17
C ALA A 627 -7.98 2.53 -6.91
N LEU A 628 -7.42 1.54 -6.20
CA LEU A 628 -7.24 0.18 -6.70
C LEU A 628 -8.44 -0.69 -6.32
N PRO A 629 -9.11 -1.37 -7.28
CA PRO A 629 -10.09 -2.39 -6.97
C PRO A 629 -9.43 -3.61 -6.28
N PRO A 630 -10.15 -4.36 -5.44
CA PRO A 630 -11.56 -4.16 -5.07
C PRO A 630 -11.76 -3.00 -4.08
N LEU A 631 -12.82 -2.23 -4.30
CA LEU A 631 -13.32 -1.22 -3.39
C LEU A 631 -14.43 -1.78 -2.49
N ASN A 632 -14.49 -1.23 -1.29
CA ASN A 632 -15.58 -1.39 -0.35
C ASN A 632 -16.12 0.00 0.01
N MET A 633 -17.19 0.07 0.80
CA MET A 633 -17.84 1.34 1.15
C MET A 633 -16.88 2.35 1.79
N SER A 634 -16.01 1.90 2.70
CA SER A 634 -15.08 2.80 3.38
C SER A 634 -14.02 3.35 2.44
N LEU A 635 -13.45 2.52 1.58
CA LEU A 635 -12.43 2.93 0.61
C LEU A 635 -12.98 3.88 -0.44
N ALA A 636 -14.19 3.61 -0.92
CA ALA A 636 -14.88 4.49 -1.85
C ALA A 636 -15.18 5.85 -1.19
N ARG A 637 -15.65 5.85 0.07
CA ARG A 637 -15.82 7.08 0.86
C ARG A 637 -14.52 7.85 1.02
N TYR A 638 -13.40 7.17 1.31
CA TYR A 638 -12.09 7.82 1.40
C TYR A 638 -11.64 8.43 0.07
N LEU A 639 -11.88 7.73 -1.05
CA LEU A 639 -11.62 8.26 -2.39
C LEU A 639 -12.39 9.56 -2.63
N ILE A 640 -13.68 9.59 -2.26
CA ILE A 640 -14.54 10.78 -2.42
C ILE A 640 -14.07 11.95 -1.54
N VAL A 641 -13.87 11.70 -0.24
CA VAL A 641 -13.39 12.73 0.71
C VAL A 641 -12.06 13.33 0.25
N ARG A 642 -11.18 12.48 -0.27
CA ARG A 642 -9.89 12.91 -0.83
C ARG A 642 -10.10 13.77 -2.08
N ALA A 643 -10.90 13.32 -3.04
CA ALA A 643 -11.18 14.07 -4.26
C ALA A 643 -11.76 15.46 -3.96
N ILE A 644 -12.60 15.58 -2.92
CA ILE A 644 -13.11 16.87 -2.42
C ILE A 644 -11.98 17.70 -1.80
N LYS A 645 -11.19 17.13 -0.90
CA LYS A 645 -10.10 17.85 -0.20
C LYS A 645 -9.02 18.36 -1.16
N GLU A 646 -8.67 17.57 -2.17
CA GLU A 646 -7.68 17.92 -3.20
C GLU A 646 -8.27 18.85 -4.27
N GLY A 647 -9.58 19.16 -4.21
CA GLY A 647 -10.25 20.08 -5.13
C GLY A 647 -10.56 19.48 -6.50
N HIS A 648 -10.43 18.17 -6.67
CA HIS A 648 -10.82 17.42 -7.87
C HIS A 648 -12.34 17.30 -8.00
N ILE A 649 -13.07 17.35 -6.88
CA ILE A 649 -14.53 17.54 -6.84
C ILE A 649 -14.81 18.82 -6.07
N ARG A 650 -15.51 19.77 -6.70
CA ARG A 650 -15.93 21.02 -6.06
C ARG A 650 -17.40 20.93 -5.69
N LEU A 651 -17.66 20.78 -4.38
CA LEU A 651 -19.01 20.77 -3.85
C LEU A 651 -19.69 22.13 -4.09
N GLN A 652 -20.84 22.10 -4.77
CA GLN A 652 -21.66 23.28 -5.00
C GLN A 652 -22.69 23.43 -3.87
N LYS A 653 -23.11 24.68 -3.61
CA LYS A 653 -24.21 24.95 -2.67
C LYS A 653 -25.56 24.66 -3.37
N LEU A 654 -25.95 23.40 -3.38
CA LEU A 654 -27.16 22.91 -4.04
C LEU A 654 -28.27 22.68 -3.00
N PRO A 655 -29.56 22.74 -3.38
CA PRO A 655 -30.67 22.43 -2.48
C PRO A 655 -30.59 21.00 -1.93
N GLU A 656 -30.18 20.05 -2.77
CA GLU A 656 -29.92 18.65 -2.42
C GLU A 656 -28.46 18.33 -2.75
N PRO A 657 -27.53 18.37 -1.77
CA PRO A 657 -26.13 18.07 -2.03
C PRO A 657 -25.93 16.60 -2.37
N MET A 658 -24.90 16.29 -3.14
CA MET A 658 -24.50 14.92 -3.48
C MET A 658 -24.34 14.06 -2.21
N ASP A 659 -24.98 12.90 -2.19
CA ASP A 659 -24.80 11.93 -1.12
C ASP A 659 -23.48 11.15 -1.31
N VAL A 660 -22.55 11.36 -0.37
CA VAL A 660 -21.26 10.66 -0.36
C VAL A 660 -21.44 9.15 -0.21
N LEU A 661 -22.47 8.68 0.49
CA LEU A 661 -22.73 7.24 0.64
C LEU A 661 -23.25 6.63 -0.65
N GLY A 662 -24.17 7.29 -1.34
CA GLY A 662 -24.67 6.88 -2.65
C GLY A 662 -23.55 6.83 -3.71
N LEU A 663 -22.67 7.83 -3.76
CA LEU A 663 -21.51 7.80 -4.66
C LEU A 663 -20.54 6.67 -4.28
N ALA A 664 -20.38 6.39 -2.99
CA ALA A 664 -19.56 5.27 -2.55
C ALA A 664 -20.14 3.93 -3.03
N LYS A 665 -21.46 3.71 -2.96
CA LYS A 665 -22.13 2.53 -3.52
C LYS A 665 -21.91 2.42 -5.03
N PHE A 666 -22.05 3.53 -5.76
CA PHE A 666 -21.79 3.59 -7.20
C PHE A 666 -20.35 3.14 -7.54
N LEU A 667 -19.35 3.66 -6.83
CA LEU A 667 -17.94 3.29 -7.04
C LEU A 667 -17.63 1.84 -6.66
N VAL A 668 -18.23 1.31 -5.59
CA VAL A 668 -18.11 -0.11 -5.24
C VAL A 668 -18.70 -0.99 -6.34
N ARG A 669 -19.84 -0.58 -6.93
CA ARG A 669 -20.46 -1.32 -8.03
C ARG A 669 -19.60 -1.29 -9.31
N ILE A 670 -18.97 -0.16 -9.63
CA ILE A 670 -17.96 -0.08 -10.69
C ILE A 670 -16.79 -1.03 -10.40
N SER A 671 -16.32 -1.06 -9.15
CA SER A 671 -15.25 -1.97 -8.75
C SER A 671 -15.64 -3.44 -8.90
N GLN A 672 -16.87 -3.83 -8.58
CA GLN A 672 -17.37 -5.19 -8.78
C GLN A 672 -17.42 -5.54 -10.27
N MET A 673 -17.91 -4.63 -11.11
CA MET A 673 -17.95 -4.81 -12.56
C MET A 673 -16.56 -5.05 -13.16
N VAL A 674 -15.57 -4.26 -12.74
CA VAL A 674 -14.18 -4.44 -13.19
C VAL A 674 -13.58 -5.76 -12.69
N VAL A 675 -13.89 -6.20 -11.48
CA VAL A 675 -13.38 -7.48 -10.95
C VAL A 675 -13.98 -8.66 -11.72
N GLU A 676 -15.28 -8.63 -12.03
CA GLU A 676 -15.99 -9.72 -12.70
C GLU A 676 -15.73 -9.80 -14.21
N LEU A 677 -15.41 -8.67 -14.85
CA LEU A 677 -15.23 -8.56 -16.30
C LEU A 677 -13.77 -8.18 -16.64
N PRO A 678 -12.86 -9.17 -16.72
CA PRO A 678 -11.44 -8.92 -17.00
C PRO A 678 -11.17 -8.30 -18.38
N GLN A 679 -12.12 -8.42 -19.30
CA GLN A 679 -12.07 -7.86 -20.65
C GLN A 679 -12.23 -6.34 -20.68
N ILE A 680 -12.68 -5.70 -19.59
CA ILE A 680 -12.74 -4.24 -19.50
C ILE A 680 -11.31 -3.68 -19.47
N LYS A 681 -10.93 -3.03 -20.58
CA LYS A 681 -9.66 -2.31 -20.74
C LYS A 681 -9.76 -0.88 -20.23
N GLU A 682 -10.84 -0.18 -20.62
CA GLU A 682 -11.11 1.20 -20.27
C GLU A 682 -12.62 1.42 -20.19
N LEU A 683 -13.07 2.19 -19.20
CA LEU A 683 -14.45 2.65 -19.06
C LEU A 683 -14.41 4.13 -18.66
N ASP A 684 -15.06 5.01 -19.40
CA ASP A 684 -15.12 6.43 -19.09
C ASP A 684 -16.58 6.86 -18.96
N ILE A 685 -17.03 7.11 -17.73
CA ILE A 685 -18.38 7.58 -17.45
C ILE A 685 -18.30 9.09 -17.25
N HIS A 686 -18.76 9.83 -18.26
CA HIS A 686 -18.64 11.28 -18.29
C HIS A 686 -19.84 11.94 -19.01
N PRO A 687 -20.76 12.60 -18.28
CA PRO A 687 -20.85 12.71 -16.82
C PRO A 687 -21.76 11.66 -16.16
N VAL A 688 -21.48 11.38 -14.89
CA VAL A 688 -22.47 10.92 -13.90
C VAL A 688 -23.10 12.16 -13.28
N LEU A 689 -24.42 12.29 -13.40
CA LEU A 689 -25.17 13.35 -12.73
C LEU A 689 -25.54 12.88 -11.32
N ALA A 690 -24.99 13.55 -10.31
CA ALA A 690 -25.30 13.31 -8.91
C ALA A 690 -26.33 14.33 -8.41
N ASN A 691 -27.47 13.85 -7.91
CA ASN A 691 -28.53 14.69 -7.33
C ASN A 691 -29.08 14.00 -6.07
N GLY A 692 -28.67 14.47 -4.89
CA GLY A 692 -28.92 13.76 -3.64
C GLY A 692 -28.37 12.33 -3.67
N GLU A 693 -29.25 11.35 -3.48
CA GLU A 693 -28.93 9.91 -3.52
C GLU A 693 -29.00 9.30 -4.94
N HIS A 694 -29.44 10.06 -5.95
CA HIS A 694 -29.62 9.58 -7.32
C HIS A 694 -28.39 9.86 -8.18
N PHE A 695 -27.87 8.81 -8.83
CA PHE A 695 -26.70 8.86 -9.71
C PHE A 695 -27.07 8.34 -11.09
N THR A 696 -27.24 9.24 -12.05
CA THR A 696 -27.65 8.90 -13.42
C THR A 696 -26.50 9.06 -14.39
N ILE A 697 -26.19 8.00 -15.15
CA ILE A 697 -25.19 8.01 -16.22
C ILE A 697 -25.78 8.72 -17.44
N LEU A 698 -25.16 9.83 -17.87
CA LEU A 698 -25.59 10.59 -19.04
C LEU A 698 -24.82 10.20 -20.33
N ASP A 699 -23.56 9.84 -20.18
CA ASP A 699 -22.68 9.32 -21.23
C ASP A 699 -21.66 8.35 -20.61
N ALA A 700 -21.33 7.30 -21.35
CA ALA A 700 -20.30 6.34 -21.02
C ALA A 700 -19.67 5.77 -22.29
N ASP A 701 -18.35 5.63 -22.30
CA ASP A 701 -17.58 4.96 -23.35
C ASP A 701 -16.86 3.75 -22.74
N LEU A 702 -16.92 2.60 -23.41
CA LEU A 702 -16.28 1.36 -22.94
C LEU A 702 -15.41 0.78 -24.05
N THR A 703 -14.19 0.42 -23.69
CA THR A 703 -13.30 -0.38 -24.53
C THR A 703 -13.11 -1.75 -23.91
N LEU A 704 -13.49 -2.78 -24.67
CA LEU A 704 -13.28 -4.18 -24.33
C LEU A 704 -12.12 -4.74 -25.14
N GLU A 705 -11.31 -5.60 -24.52
CA GLU A 705 -10.21 -6.31 -25.15
C GLU A 705 -10.22 -7.78 -24.71
N HIS A 706 -9.90 -8.69 -25.62
CA HIS A 706 -9.81 -10.10 -25.31
C HIS A 706 -8.79 -10.33 -24.18
N HIS A 707 -9.19 -11.06 -23.15
CA HIS A 707 -8.33 -11.41 -22.03
C HIS A 707 -8.11 -12.91 -22.00
N ALA A 708 -6.85 -13.33 -21.91
CA ALA A 708 -6.47 -14.74 -21.78
C ALA A 708 -5.86 -14.98 -20.39
N GLY A 709 -6.21 -16.12 -19.77
CA GLY A 709 -5.74 -16.48 -18.44
C GLY A 709 -6.70 -16.11 -17.32
N ASN A 710 -6.19 -16.06 -16.09
CA ASN A 710 -6.98 -15.76 -14.92
C ASN A 710 -7.19 -14.25 -14.77
N GLY A 711 -8.44 -13.80 -14.94
CA GLY A 711 -8.84 -12.40 -14.82
C GLY A 711 -8.47 -11.73 -13.48
N GLN A 712 -8.25 -12.50 -12.42
CA GLN A 712 -7.82 -11.98 -11.12
C GLN A 712 -6.31 -11.64 -11.07
N GLU A 713 -5.48 -12.19 -11.96
CA GLU A 713 -4.02 -11.97 -11.94
C GLU A 713 -3.62 -10.56 -12.33
N ARG A 714 -4.46 -9.88 -13.11
CA ARG A 714 -4.25 -8.47 -13.47
C ARG A 714 -4.49 -7.51 -12.29
N LEU A 715 -5.12 -7.95 -11.21
CA LEU A 715 -5.43 -7.09 -10.07
C LEU A 715 -4.24 -7.03 -9.11
N ALA A 716 -3.83 -5.81 -8.73
CA ALA A 716 -2.79 -5.62 -7.72
C ALA A 716 -3.16 -6.17 -6.33
N ILE A 717 -4.44 -6.38 -6.06
CA ILE A 717 -4.94 -6.96 -4.81
C ILE A 717 -5.93 -8.06 -5.15
N ARG A 718 -5.75 -9.25 -4.57
CA ARG A 718 -6.68 -10.35 -4.77
C ARG A 718 -8.07 -10.02 -4.21
N PRO A 719 -9.13 -10.13 -5.03
CA PRO A 719 -10.50 -9.93 -4.57
C PRO A 719 -10.99 -11.07 -3.68
N PHE A 720 -12.17 -10.89 -3.09
CA PHE A 720 -12.88 -11.96 -2.39
C PHE A 720 -13.07 -13.15 -3.35
N PRO A 721 -12.57 -14.35 -3.02
CA PRO A 721 -12.64 -15.49 -3.93
C PRO A 721 -14.03 -16.14 -3.85
N ALA A 722 -14.98 -15.53 -4.56
CA ALA A 722 -16.38 -15.95 -4.60
C ALA A 722 -16.57 -17.39 -5.10
N GLU A 723 -15.63 -17.90 -5.89
CA GLU A 723 -15.60 -19.28 -6.39
C GLU A 723 -15.56 -20.34 -5.28
N PHE A 724 -15.16 -19.98 -4.05
CA PHE A 724 -15.13 -20.92 -2.93
C PHE A 724 -16.39 -20.90 -2.05
N VAL A 725 -17.38 -20.06 -2.36
CA VAL A 725 -18.66 -20.01 -1.66
C VAL A 725 -19.51 -21.23 -2.04
N GLU A 726 -19.89 -22.03 -1.06
CA GLU A 726 -20.71 -23.22 -1.29
C GLU A 726 -21.67 -23.50 -0.12
N THR A 727 -22.74 -24.23 -0.40
CA THR A 727 -23.68 -24.70 0.60
C THR A 727 -23.42 -26.16 0.91
N VAL A 728 -23.28 -26.52 2.19
CA VAL A 728 -22.96 -27.88 2.64
C VAL A 728 -24.01 -28.36 3.64
N THR A 729 -24.43 -29.62 3.53
CA THR A 729 -25.32 -30.25 4.51
C THR A 729 -24.50 -31.03 5.55
N LEU A 730 -24.71 -30.72 6.83
CA LEU A 730 -24.07 -31.40 7.95
C LEU A 730 -24.71 -32.78 8.22
N LYS A 731 -24.09 -33.58 9.10
CA LYS A 731 -24.56 -34.95 9.42
C LYS A 731 -25.94 -34.99 10.05
N ASP A 732 -26.33 -33.92 10.74
CA ASP A 732 -27.64 -33.76 11.36
C ASP A 732 -28.69 -33.18 10.41
N GLY A 733 -28.34 -32.97 9.13
CA GLY A 733 -29.22 -32.41 8.11
C GLY A 733 -29.24 -30.88 8.07
N GLU A 734 -28.53 -30.19 8.97
CA GLU A 734 -28.44 -28.73 8.98
C GLU A 734 -27.68 -28.24 7.74
N VAL A 735 -28.27 -27.27 7.01
CA VAL A 735 -27.65 -26.67 5.83
C VAL A 735 -26.87 -25.43 6.25
N ILE A 736 -25.58 -25.40 5.94
CA ILE A 736 -24.67 -24.31 6.29
C ILE A 736 -24.06 -23.70 5.04
N LEU A 737 -23.69 -22.41 5.12
CA LEU A 737 -22.89 -21.73 4.10
C LEU A 737 -21.42 -21.80 4.50
N LEU A 738 -20.60 -22.32 3.61
CA LEU A 738 -19.15 -22.32 3.72
C LEU A 738 -18.58 -21.30 2.73
N ARG A 739 -17.83 -20.32 3.23
CA ARG A 739 -17.21 -19.30 2.38
C ARG A 739 -15.91 -18.77 2.98
N PRO A 740 -15.05 -18.11 2.17
CA PRO A 740 -13.95 -17.33 2.71
C PRO A 740 -14.45 -16.30 3.73
N ILE A 741 -13.65 -16.02 4.75
CA ILE A 741 -13.91 -14.95 5.72
C ILE A 741 -13.89 -13.61 4.99
N LEU A 742 -14.75 -12.70 5.41
CA LEU A 742 -14.79 -11.32 4.95
C LEU A 742 -14.28 -10.40 6.07
N PRO A 743 -13.61 -9.27 5.75
CA PRO A 743 -13.37 -8.21 6.72
C PRO A 743 -14.59 -7.90 7.59
N GLU A 744 -15.76 -7.78 6.95
CA GLU A 744 -17.11 -7.55 7.48
C GLU A 744 -17.52 -8.53 8.59
N ASP A 745 -16.91 -9.72 8.64
CA ASP A 745 -17.25 -10.77 9.60
C ASP A 745 -16.78 -10.47 11.01
N GLU A 746 -15.99 -9.40 11.22
CA GLU A 746 -15.42 -9.06 12.52
C GLU A 746 -16.43 -9.14 13.68
N PRO A 747 -17.65 -8.54 13.60
CA PRO A 747 -18.60 -8.63 14.71
C PRO A 747 -19.16 -10.04 14.92
N GLN A 748 -19.42 -10.78 13.83
CA GLN A 748 -19.90 -12.17 13.91
C GLN A 748 -18.81 -13.10 14.45
N HIS A 749 -17.55 -12.84 14.08
CA HIS A 749 -16.38 -13.58 14.53
C HIS A 749 -16.09 -13.31 16.02
N ALA A 750 -16.29 -12.07 16.49
CA ALA A 750 -16.28 -11.74 17.91
C ALA A 750 -17.37 -12.48 18.69
N GLY A 751 -18.59 -12.50 18.15
CA GLY A 751 -19.72 -13.27 18.69
C GLY A 751 -19.47 -14.78 18.71
N PHE A 752 -18.72 -15.30 17.74
CA PHE A 752 -18.26 -16.68 17.72
C PHE A 752 -17.21 -16.95 18.80
N ILE A 753 -16.13 -16.15 18.86
CA ILE A 753 -15.03 -16.31 19.83
C ILE A 753 -15.54 -16.25 21.27
N SER A 754 -16.43 -15.30 21.59
CA SER A 754 -17.01 -15.17 22.94
C SER A 754 -17.79 -16.39 23.41
N LYS A 755 -18.22 -17.27 22.49
CA LYS A 755 -18.91 -18.54 22.78
C LYS A 755 -17.98 -19.76 22.73
N VAL A 756 -16.70 -19.59 22.43
CA VAL A 756 -15.69 -20.66 22.50
C VAL A 756 -15.21 -20.79 23.94
N SER A 757 -15.05 -22.02 24.42
CA SER A 757 -14.53 -22.25 25.77
C SER A 757 -13.08 -21.78 25.92
N LYS A 758 -12.70 -21.30 27.11
CA LYS A 758 -11.30 -20.89 27.40
C LYS A 758 -10.30 -22.01 27.13
N GLU A 759 -10.68 -23.26 27.40
CA GLU A 759 -9.85 -24.44 27.14
C GLU A 759 -9.58 -24.63 25.63
N ASP A 760 -10.58 -24.45 24.77
CA ASP A 760 -10.41 -24.56 23.31
C ASP A 760 -9.58 -23.38 22.74
N LEU A 761 -9.72 -22.16 23.31
CA LEU A 761 -8.86 -21.03 22.95
C LEU A 761 -7.40 -21.26 23.38
N TYR A 762 -7.18 -21.74 24.61
CA TYR A 762 -5.85 -22.07 25.11
C TYR A 762 -5.17 -23.13 24.25
N LYS A 763 -5.89 -24.20 23.87
CA LYS A 763 -5.39 -25.24 22.96
C LYS A 763 -5.02 -24.72 21.57
N ARG A 764 -5.62 -23.61 21.13
CA ARG A 764 -5.33 -23.02 19.81
C ARG A 764 -4.18 -22.02 19.86
N PHE A 765 -4.12 -21.17 20.87
CA PHE A 765 -3.14 -20.07 20.94
C PHE A 765 -1.96 -20.36 21.86
N PHE A 766 -1.94 -21.53 22.51
CA PHE A 766 -0.90 -21.95 23.47
C PHE A 766 -0.65 -20.93 24.59
N SER A 767 -1.64 -20.08 24.88
CA SER A 767 -1.58 -18.98 25.82
C SER A 767 -2.98 -18.61 26.31
N ASP A 768 -3.05 -18.01 27.50
CA ASP A 768 -4.29 -17.42 28.00
C ASP A 768 -4.61 -16.18 27.18
N VAL A 769 -5.56 -16.32 26.26
CA VAL A 769 -6.00 -15.20 25.43
C VAL A 769 -7.10 -14.44 26.19
N GLY A 770 -6.85 -13.16 26.45
CA GLY A 770 -7.83 -12.24 27.03
C GLY A 770 -8.99 -11.93 26.05
N GLU A 771 -9.76 -10.88 26.37
CA GLU A 771 -10.74 -10.37 25.40
C GLU A 771 -10.03 -9.82 24.17
N PHE A 772 -10.48 -10.24 22.99
CA PHE A 772 -9.97 -9.72 21.74
C PHE A 772 -10.47 -8.30 21.54
N ASN A 773 -9.56 -7.33 21.40
CA ASN A 773 -9.91 -5.98 20.97
C ASN A 773 -10.19 -5.94 19.45
N HIS A 774 -10.70 -4.81 18.97
CA HIS A 774 -10.99 -4.56 17.56
C HIS A 774 -9.77 -4.86 16.66
N GLU A 775 -8.57 -4.44 17.05
CA GLU A 775 -7.34 -4.68 16.26
C GLU A 775 -7.01 -6.16 16.10
N ALA A 776 -7.15 -6.95 17.17
CA ALA A 776 -6.90 -8.38 17.13
C ALA A 776 -7.95 -9.11 16.27
N LEU A 777 -9.22 -8.69 16.31
CA LEU A 777 -10.26 -9.25 15.46
C LEU A 777 -10.10 -8.84 13.99
N ALA A 778 -9.75 -7.59 13.71
CA ALA A 778 -9.45 -7.11 12.36
C ALA A 778 -8.28 -7.89 11.75
N ASN A 779 -7.23 -8.18 12.53
CA ASN A 779 -6.13 -9.06 12.08
C ASN A 779 -6.60 -10.48 11.73
N LEU A 780 -7.64 -10.97 12.41
CA LEU A 780 -8.21 -12.30 12.18
C LEU A 780 -9.17 -12.34 10.99
N THR A 781 -9.90 -11.27 10.67
CA THR A 781 -10.91 -11.28 9.58
C THR A 781 -10.41 -10.68 8.28
N GLN A 782 -9.47 -9.74 8.35
CA GLN A 782 -8.91 -9.06 7.19
C GLN A 782 -7.68 -9.82 6.72
N ILE A 783 -7.89 -10.93 6.03
CA ILE A 783 -6.78 -11.74 5.52
C ILE A 783 -6.34 -11.25 4.15
N ASP A 784 -5.10 -11.58 3.79
CA ASP A 784 -4.64 -11.48 2.40
C ASP A 784 -4.85 -12.84 1.74
N TYR A 785 -5.84 -12.95 0.84
CA TYR A 785 -6.21 -14.22 0.20
C TYR A 785 -5.09 -14.87 -0.62
N ASP A 786 -4.00 -14.15 -0.93
CA ASP A 786 -2.82 -14.73 -1.57
C ASP A 786 -1.87 -15.41 -0.59
N ARG A 787 -1.92 -15.09 0.71
CA ARG A 787 -0.98 -15.60 1.73
C ARG A 787 -1.67 -16.35 2.86
N GLU A 788 -2.88 -15.96 3.20
CA GLU A 788 -3.70 -16.59 4.22
C GLU A 788 -5.07 -16.93 3.60
N MET A 789 -5.61 -18.09 3.96
CA MET A 789 -6.99 -18.43 3.67
C MET A 789 -7.68 -18.79 4.97
N ALA A 790 -8.85 -18.21 5.21
CA ALA A 790 -9.72 -18.59 6.29
C ALA A 790 -11.12 -18.85 5.73
N PHE A 791 -11.67 -20.03 6.01
CA PHE A 791 -13.05 -20.38 5.70
C PHE A 791 -13.90 -20.29 6.96
N VAL A 792 -15.04 -19.64 6.86
CA VAL A 792 -16.07 -19.57 7.90
C VAL A 792 -17.25 -20.47 7.52
N ALA A 793 -17.70 -21.26 8.48
CA ALA A 793 -18.97 -21.97 8.39
C ALA A 793 -20.05 -21.13 9.08
N ILE A 794 -21.15 -20.87 8.35
CA ILE A 794 -22.24 -19.99 8.77
C ILE A 794 -23.52 -20.81 8.84
N SER A 795 -24.17 -20.79 10.00
CA SER A 795 -25.54 -21.32 10.17
C SER A 795 -26.55 -20.18 10.11
N PHE A 796 -27.71 -20.46 9.51
CA PHE A 796 -28.86 -19.57 9.50
C PHE A 796 -29.88 -20.12 10.50
N SER A 797 -29.82 -19.62 11.73
CA SER A 797 -30.75 -19.98 12.81
C SER A 797 -31.59 -18.75 13.16
N GLU A 798 -32.91 -18.91 13.23
CA GLU A 798 -33.84 -17.82 13.62
C GLU A 798 -33.75 -16.55 12.72
N GLY A 799 -33.32 -16.70 11.47
CA GLY A 799 -33.14 -15.57 10.54
C GLY A 799 -31.83 -14.80 10.72
N GLU A 800 -30.96 -15.19 11.65
CA GLU A 800 -29.63 -14.59 11.84
C GLU A 800 -28.52 -15.51 11.31
N ALA A 801 -27.60 -14.92 10.56
CA ALA A 801 -26.35 -15.57 10.14
C ALA A 801 -25.35 -15.57 11.31
N ARG A 802 -24.87 -16.75 11.69
CA ARG A 802 -23.91 -16.90 12.80
C ARG A 802 -22.75 -17.80 12.39
N ILE A 803 -21.52 -17.33 12.64
CA ILE A 803 -20.31 -18.15 12.46
C ILE A 803 -20.29 -19.25 13.52
N ILE A 804 -20.11 -20.49 13.07
CA ILE A 804 -20.13 -21.70 13.91
C ILE A 804 -18.79 -22.46 13.91
N GLY A 805 -17.89 -22.14 12.97
CA GLY A 805 -16.54 -22.69 12.92
C GLY A 805 -15.68 -21.97 11.90
N VAL A 806 -14.37 -22.04 12.10
CA VAL A 806 -13.37 -21.38 11.25
C VAL A 806 -12.19 -22.33 11.03
N SER A 807 -11.76 -22.49 9.78
CA SER A 807 -10.48 -23.12 9.43
C SER A 807 -9.57 -22.11 8.76
N ARG A 808 -8.28 -22.19 9.02
CA ARG A 808 -7.26 -21.31 8.45
C ARG A 808 -6.10 -22.09 7.86
N ALA A 809 -5.47 -21.52 6.85
CA ALA A 809 -4.15 -21.87 6.35
C ALA A 809 -3.32 -20.60 6.16
N LEU A 810 -2.19 -20.50 6.84
CA LEU A 810 -1.17 -19.47 6.62
C LEU A 810 -0.08 -20.07 5.74
N ILE A 811 0.01 -19.58 4.52
CA ILE A 811 0.90 -20.09 3.48
C ILE A 811 2.15 -19.23 3.48
N ASN A 812 3.32 -19.88 3.49
CA ASN A 812 4.57 -19.16 3.38
C ASN A 812 4.70 -18.49 1.99
N PRO A 813 5.51 -17.42 1.85
CA PRO A 813 5.62 -16.67 0.60
C PRO A 813 5.95 -17.55 -0.62
N GLU A 814 6.65 -18.67 -0.42
CA GLU A 814 7.06 -19.61 -1.44
C GLU A 814 5.99 -20.64 -1.83
N ASN A 815 4.86 -20.69 -1.15
CA ASN A 815 3.82 -21.70 -1.30
C ASN A 815 4.34 -23.16 -1.15
N THR A 816 5.36 -23.36 -0.33
CA THR A 816 5.91 -24.69 -0.03
C THR A 816 5.22 -25.32 1.19
N GLU A 817 4.83 -24.50 2.15
CA GLU A 817 4.25 -24.96 3.41
C GLU A 817 3.08 -24.08 3.82
N ALA A 818 2.02 -24.71 4.31
CA ALA A 818 0.87 -24.05 4.89
C ALA A 818 0.64 -24.52 6.33
N GLU A 819 0.74 -23.60 7.28
CA GLU A 819 0.35 -23.87 8.66
C GLU A 819 -1.17 -23.78 8.79
N PHE A 820 -1.83 -24.84 9.25
CA PHE A 820 -3.29 -24.86 9.38
C PHE A 820 -3.75 -24.75 10.83
N ALA A 821 -4.93 -24.17 11.02
CA ALA A 821 -5.56 -24.12 12.33
C ALA A 821 -7.09 -24.14 12.23
N ILE A 822 -7.76 -24.99 13.00
CA ILE A 822 -9.24 -25.11 13.06
C ILE A 822 -9.76 -24.71 14.44
N LEU A 823 -10.88 -23.98 14.47
CA LEU A 823 -11.58 -23.59 15.68
C LEU A 823 -13.07 -23.81 15.49
N ILE A 824 -13.69 -24.52 16.42
CA ILE A 824 -15.12 -24.85 16.40
C ILE A 824 -15.64 -24.66 17.82
N ARG A 825 -16.88 -24.16 17.96
CA ARG A 825 -17.50 -24.05 19.29
C ARG A 825 -17.71 -25.43 19.91
N SER A 826 -17.49 -25.51 21.23
CA SER A 826 -17.54 -26.78 21.96
C SER A 826 -18.92 -27.45 21.91
N ASP A 827 -20.00 -26.66 21.84
CA ASP A 827 -21.39 -27.12 21.76
C ASP A 827 -21.80 -27.67 20.39
N LEU A 828 -20.95 -27.50 19.36
CA LEU A 828 -21.19 -27.99 17.99
C LEU A 828 -20.25 -29.15 17.60
N LYS A 829 -19.48 -29.68 18.57
CA LYS A 829 -18.64 -30.86 18.37
C LYS A 829 -19.51 -32.09 18.09
N GLY A 830 -19.06 -32.99 17.21
CA GLY A 830 -19.78 -34.21 16.83
C GLY A 830 -20.70 -34.07 15.60
N LYS A 831 -21.05 -32.85 15.17
CA LYS A 831 -21.88 -32.59 13.96
C LYS A 831 -21.17 -32.82 12.62
N GLY A 832 -19.88 -33.19 12.63
CA GLY A 832 -19.06 -33.36 11.43
C GLY A 832 -18.40 -32.09 10.90
N LEU A 833 -18.64 -30.93 11.52
CA LEU A 833 -18.13 -29.63 11.07
C LEU A 833 -16.60 -29.57 10.88
N GLY A 834 -15.83 -30.18 11.79
CA GLY A 834 -14.36 -30.20 11.67
C GLY A 834 -13.86 -30.98 10.46
N ASN A 835 -14.59 -32.02 10.04
CA ASN A 835 -14.27 -32.75 8.82
C ASN A 835 -14.53 -31.89 7.58
N VAL A 836 -15.66 -31.19 7.53
CA VAL A 836 -16.00 -30.26 6.44
C VAL A 836 -14.96 -29.15 6.30
N LEU A 837 -14.66 -28.46 7.40
CA LEU A 837 -13.68 -27.37 7.43
C LEU A 837 -12.26 -27.84 7.07
N MET A 838 -11.82 -28.99 7.60
CA MET A 838 -10.50 -29.53 7.29
C MET A 838 -10.39 -29.97 5.83
N THR A 839 -11.42 -30.61 5.29
CA THR A 839 -11.45 -31.03 3.88
C THR A 839 -11.36 -29.80 2.97
N LYS A 840 -12.17 -28.77 3.23
CA LYS A 840 -12.15 -27.54 2.45
C LYS A 840 -10.78 -26.87 2.40
N ILE A 841 -10.11 -26.73 3.56
CA ILE A 841 -8.81 -26.06 3.59
C ILE A 841 -7.69 -26.92 2.95
N ILE A 842 -7.76 -28.25 3.08
CA ILE A 842 -6.85 -29.17 2.39
C ILE A 842 -7.03 -29.06 0.87
N ASP A 843 -8.27 -29.09 0.38
CA ASP A 843 -8.56 -29.01 -1.05
C ASP A 843 -8.15 -27.66 -1.64
N TYR A 844 -8.33 -26.57 -0.87
CA TYR A 844 -7.78 -25.26 -1.23
C TYR A 844 -6.25 -25.29 -1.39
N CYS A 845 -5.53 -25.82 -0.40
CA CYS A 845 -4.06 -25.91 -0.46
C CYS A 845 -3.58 -26.79 -1.62
N ARG A 846 -4.29 -27.90 -1.92
CA ARG A 846 -4.01 -28.73 -3.11
C ARG A 846 -4.22 -27.97 -4.42
N ALA A 847 -5.37 -27.30 -4.56
CA ALA A 847 -5.70 -26.53 -5.76
C ALA A 847 -4.70 -25.38 -5.99
N LYS A 848 -4.19 -24.79 -4.90
CA LYS A 848 -3.13 -23.77 -4.94
C LYS A 848 -1.73 -24.34 -5.23
N GLY A 849 -1.56 -25.66 -5.23
CA GLY A 849 -0.28 -26.31 -5.47
C GLY A 849 0.69 -26.29 -4.28
N THR A 850 0.21 -26.04 -3.05
CA THR A 850 1.05 -26.07 -1.85
C THR A 850 1.65 -27.47 -1.66
N GLN A 851 2.93 -27.57 -1.31
CA GLN A 851 3.62 -28.88 -1.23
C GLN A 851 3.23 -29.69 0.01
N ARG A 852 3.16 -29.04 1.19
CA ARG A 852 2.76 -29.69 2.44
C ARG A 852 1.93 -28.79 3.36
N MET A 853 1.16 -29.40 4.25
CA MET A 853 0.48 -28.72 5.36
C MET A 853 1.05 -29.18 6.69
N THR A 854 1.19 -28.24 7.62
CA THR A 854 1.67 -28.51 8.98
C THR A 854 0.75 -27.88 10.02
N GLY A 855 0.74 -28.43 11.23
CA GLY A 855 0.00 -27.85 12.35
C GLY A 855 0.47 -28.43 13.66
N ILE A 856 0.39 -27.63 14.73
CA ILE A 856 0.83 -28.01 16.07
C ILE A 856 -0.39 -28.02 16.99
N THR A 857 -0.52 -29.04 17.83
CA THR A 857 -1.54 -29.07 18.88
C THR A 857 -0.98 -29.65 20.18
N MET A 858 -1.75 -29.61 21.27
CA MET A 858 -1.36 -30.27 22.51
C MET A 858 -1.66 -31.78 22.43
N PRO A 859 -0.83 -32.66 23.01
CA PRO A 859 -1.10 -34.10 23.06
C PRO A 859 -2.45 -34.47 23.72
N THR A 860 -2.97 -33.58 24.57
CA THR A 860 -4.28 -33.74 25.22
C THR A 860 -5.47 -33.47 24.28
N ASN A 861 -5.26 -32.86 23.11
CA ASN A 861 -6.30 -32.56 22.13
C ASN A 861 -6.65 -33.78 21.25
N ARG A 862 -7.14 -34.85 21.89
CA ARG A 862 -7.47 -36.13 21.22
C ARG A 862 -8.41 -35.97 20.02
N GLY A 863 -9.35 -35.03 20.09
CA GLY A 863 -10.28 -34.77 18.99
C GLY A 863 -9.58 -34.29 17.71
N MET A 864 -8.63 -33.37 17.84
CA MET A 864 -7.84 -32.87 16.72
C MET A 864 -6.90 -33.95 16.18
N LEU A 865 -6.21 -34.69 17.05
CA LEU A 865 -5.30 -35.76 16.64
C LEU A 865 -6.03 -36.86 15.85
N MET A 866 -7.20 -37.30 16.32
CA MET A 866 -8.02 -38.29 15.59
C MET A 866 -8.53 -37.74 14.25
N LEU A 867 -8.90 -36.45 14.19
CA LEU A 867 -9.32 -35.80 12.95
C LEU A 867 -8.16 -35.75 11.95
N ALA A 868 -6.98 -35.29 12.38
CA ALA A 868 -5.78 -35.18 11.56
C ALA A 868 -5.35 -36.55 11.01
N GLN A 869 -5.30 -37.58 11.88
CA GLN A 869 -4.97 -38.94 11.46
C GLN A 869 -5.96 -39.48 10.42
N LYS A 870 -7.27 -39.25 10.63
CA LYS A 870 -8.31 -39.64 9.66
C LYS A 870 -8.16 -38.94 8.31
N MET A 871 -7.63 -37.72 8.30
CA MET A 871 -7.37 -36.92 7.10
C MET A 871 -6.00 -37.22 6.45
N GLY A 872 -5.23 -38.18 7.01
CA GLY A 872 -3.96 -38.63 6.44
C GLY A 872 -2.71 -37.90 6.95
N PHE A 873 -2.81 -37.10 8.02
CA PHE A 873 -1.63 -36.47 8.62
C PHE A 873 -0.77 -37.52 9.34
N ALA A 874 0.53 -37.44 9.15
CA ALA A 874 1.51 -38.06 10.03
C ALA A 874 1.57 -37.27 11.34
N LEU A 875 1.63 -37.98 12.47
CA LEU A 875 1.67 -37.39 13.81
C LEU A 875 3.01 -37.70 14.47
N ASP A 876 3.66 -36.67 15.02
CA ASP A 876 4.82 -36.82 15.92
C ASP A 876 4.50 -36.14 17.25
N VAL A 877 4.71 -36.85 18.38
CA VAL A 877 4.27 -36.38 19.70
C VAL A 877 5.48 -36.16 20.59
N HIS A 878 5.76 -34.90 20.90
CA HIS A 878 6.87 -34.47 21.74
C HIS A 878 6.38 -34.24 23.18
N PHE A 879 6.40 -35.31 23.99
CA PHE A 879 5.93 -35.24 25.38
C PHE A 879 6.73 -34.27 26.27
N GLU A 880 8.03 -34.10 26.00
CA GLU A 880 8.89 -33.18 26.76
C GLU A 880 8.54 -31.71 26.51
N ASP A 881 8.17 -31.37 25.27
CA ASP A 881 7.79 -30.02 24.85
C ASP A 881 6.29 -29.74 25.01
N GLY A 882 5.50 -30.77 25.33
CA GLY A 882 4.05 -30.67 25.50
C GLY A 882 3.29 -30.42 24.19
N THR A 883 3.86 -30.79 23.05
CA THR A 883 3.32 -30.55 21.70
C THR A 883 3.15 -31.84 20.90
N ALA A 884 2.30 -31.79 19.88
CA ALA A 884 2.11 -32.83 18.88
C ALA A 884 2.05 -32.18 17.49
N ASP A 885 3.00 -32.53 16.65
CA ASP A 885 3.16 -32.03 15.30
C ASP A 885 2.39 -32.90 14.31
N MET A 886 1.73 -32.25 13.36
CA MET A 886 0.90 -32.87 12.34
C MET A 886 1.42 -32.44 10.97
N VAL A 887 1.76 -33.40 10.11
CA VAL A 887 2.29 -33.12 8.76
C VAL A 887 1.51 -33.90 7.71
N LEU A 888 1.03 -33.21 6.67
CA LEU A 888 0.40 -33.81 5.50
C LEU A 888 1.13 -33.36 4.22
N PRO A 889 1.84 -34.26 3.52
CA PRO A 889 2.28 -34.02 2.15
C PRO A 889 1.06 -33.90 1.24
N LEU A 890 0.98 -32.83 0.44
CA LEU A 890 -0.11 -32.61 -0.49
C LEU A 890 0.26 -32.96 -1.93
N ASN A 891 1.49 -32.64 -2.33
CA ASN A 891 2.06 -32.90 -3.65
C ASN A 891 3.44 -33.56 -3.48
N PRO A 892 3.52 -34.90 -3.45
CA PRO A 892 4.78 -35.64 -3.28
C PRO A 892 5.67 -35.65 -4.53
#